data_AF-A0A4U0WBS3-F1
#
_entry.id   AF-A0A4U0WBS3-F1
#
_cell.length_a   1.000
_cell.length_b   1.000
_cell.length_c   1.000
_cell.angle_alpha   90.00
_cell.angle_beta   90.00
_cell.angle_gamma   90.00
#
_symmetry.space_group_name_H-M   'P 1'
#
loop_
_entity.id
_entity.type
_entity.pdbx_description
1 polymer ?
#
loop_
_entity_poly.entity_id
_entity_poly.type
_entity_poly.pdbx_seq_one_letter_code
_entity_poly.pdbx_strand_id
1 'polypeptide(L)'
;MDDGEPVSEYQGIAAQFARAKALKQKEEAQGLKGNSPDAKASNKLRELQFKAAHGLLVALFGLVFLLHALGIYLFSSGFLLTRLVLDHKSECAVPPVTSAAGAQPLSPMEGCWHPRTFDKTVIIIIDALRYDFTVPFIPRPGNEKPHHFHDALSVFYETAVQQPNNAFLLPFIADPPTTTLQRLKGLTTGTLPTFIDAGSNFAGTAIEEDNLVAQLRDAGKRMVHLGDDTWHSLFPGYFDINLTRAYDSFNVWDLHTVDNGVTEHLLPLLRSSNSNQWDIIFGHYLGVDHAGHRYGPDHSAMSAKLKQMDDVMRQIIELIDDSTLLVVMGDHGMDAKGDHGGESSDEVEAALWMYSKKGVFGRSSPSLLAPPSNAKERSTRQIDLVPTLSLLLGVPIPFNNLGAPIEEAFTGQDGDDWENLTSVRRLTAAQIHRYQDAYALARQSDGDAMSVPLVLWANATEDWDLLQRSRSPTTQQWIDTNAAFSKYQKETLSVCRSLWASFDLTSMVTGIGVSFATLVVLGFYARGFAFRMGLLLSAIYWFLDAADDGEWFGTSNDVLRVIRVIVAQLVLGIALAAGYSTFAWSAPLLSVEASPNKEEDIKAGIVYPTTSGSSSAVTILGYANVHGTRYFLLVTLWSLAIILVQKPMGGGAIGLLLLQILTLLEIIDTNKLASTSVGPVVLGFLGSFYFFKT
;
A
#
# COMPACT_ATOMS: atom_id res chain seq x y z
N MET A 1 19.91 46.56 48.63
CA MET A 1 21.09 45.89 49.23
C MET A 1 20.57 45.24 50.50
N ASP A 2 20.01 44.05 50.46
CA ASP A 2 20.59 42.85 49.85
C ASP A 2 19.56 42.11 48.98
N ASP A 3 19.92 41.86 47.72
CA ASP A 3 19.13 41.11 46.75
C ASP A 3 19.35 39.62 47.00
N GLY A 4 18.40 38.98 47.69
CA GLY A 4 18.40 37.53 47.86
C GLY A 4 18.01 36.85 46.55
N GLU A 5 18.97 36.29 45.83
CA GLU A 5 18.71 35.41 44.69
C GLU A 5 17.72 34.30 45.07
N PRO A 6 16.75 33.96 44.19
CA PRO A 6 15.89 32.82 44.41
C PRO A 6 16.73 31.55 44.38
N VAL A 7 16.89 30.91 45.54
CA VAL A 7 17.50 29.59 45.69
C VAL A 7 16.81 28.64 44.72
N SER A 8 17.56 28.02 43.81
CA SER A 8 16.98 27.12 42.81
C SER A 8 16.33 25.92 43.50
N GLU A 9 15.17 25.52 42.97
CA GLU A 9 14.27 24.46 43.47
C GLU A 9 15.00 23.13 43.80
N TYR A 10 16.12 22.87 43.11
CA TYR A 10 16.99 21.72 43.30
C TYR A 10 17.72 21.69 44.66
N GLN A 11 18.13 22.86 45.19
CA GLN A 11 18.84 22.96 46.47
C GLN A 11 17.89 22.75 47.67
N GLY A 12 16.60 23.11 47.53
CA GLY A 12 15.58 22.87 48.55
C GLY A 12 15.27 21.38 48.74
N ILE A 13 15.13 20.63 47.64
CA ILE A 13 14.83 19.20 47.67
C ILE A 13 16.04 18.39 48.17
N ALA A 14 17.26 18.74 47.75
CA ALA A 14 18.48 18.08 48.22
C ALA A 14 18.71 18.25 49.74
N ALA A 15 18.42 19.44 50.28
CA ALA A 15 18.49 19.70 51.72
C ALA A 15 17.44 18.91 52.51
N GLN A 16 16.22 18.77 51.97
CA GLN A 16 15.17 17.94 52.57
C GLN A 16 15.52 16.45 52.54
N PHE A 17 16.11 15.96 51.45
CA PHE A 17 16.56 14.57 51.33
C PHE A 17 17.70 14.23 52.29
N ALA A 18 18.67 15.13 52.46
CA ALA A 18 19.77 14.98 53.42
C ALA A 18 19.26 14.93 54.86
N ARG A 19 18.26 15.77 55.19
CA ARG A 19 17.64 15.80 56.53
C ARG A 19 16.83 14.54 56.81
N ALA A 20 16.10 14.01 55.83
CA ALA A 20 15.37 12.74 55.95
C ALA A 20 16.31 11.54 56.12
N LYS A 21 17.43 11.51 55.37
CA LYS A 21 18.46 10.46 55.48
C LYS A 21 19.14 10.47 56.85
N ALA A 22 19.43 11.66 57.41
CA ALA A 22 20.01 11.80 58.74
C ALA A 22 19.04 11.37 59.86
N LEU A 23 17.73 11.58 59.69
CA LEU A 23 16.71 11.12 60.64
C LEU A 23 16.56 9.59 60.61
N LYS A 24 16.53 8.99 59.42
CA LYS A 24 16.48 7.52 59.26
C LYS A 24 17.70 6.81 59.87
N GLN A 25 18.90 7.37 59.69
CA GLN A 25 20.12 6.83 60.32
C GLN A 25 20.11 6.98 61.85
N LYS A 26 19.40 7.97 62.40
CA LYS A 26 19.20 8.13 63.84
C LYS A 26 18.20 7.13 64.42
N GLU A 27 17.15 6.79 63.66
CA GLU A 27 16.16 5.77 64.03
C GLU A 27 16.77 4.36 64.01
N GLU A 28 17.62 4.06 63.02
CA GLU A 28 18.36 2.80 62.94
C GLU A 28 19.37 2.64 64.10
N ALA A 29 19.95 3.74 64.58
CA ALA A 29 20.88 3.75 65.72
C ALA A 29 20.19 3.55 67.10
N GLN A 30 18.86 3.70 67.19
CA GLN A 30 18.09 3.62 68.45
C GLN A 30 17.29 2.32 68.63
N GLY A 31 17.43 1.34 67.72
CA GLY A 31 16.93 -0.03 67.92
C GLY A 31 15.40 -0.20 67.91
N LEU A 32 14.64 0.81 67.48
CA LEU A 32 13.17 0.78 67.45
C LEU A 32 12.65 0.03 66.21
N LYS A 33 12.58 -1.30 66.28
CA LYS A 33 11.69 -2.09 65.41
C LYS A 33 10.30 -2.13 66.02
N GLY A 34 9.31 -1.56 65.32
CA GLY A 34 7.89 -1.75 65.62
C GLY A 34 7.48 -3.23 65.47
N ASN A 35 7.45 -3.95 66.59
CA ASN A 35 7.18 -5.39 66.66
C ASN A 35 5.92 -5.70 67.51
N SER A 36 4.89 -4.84 67.45
CA SER A 36 3.58 -5.11 68.06
C SER A 36 2.79 -6.15 67.24
N PRO A 37 2.14 -7.16 67.87
CA PRO A 37 1.28 -8.14 67.20
C PRO A 37 0.12 -7.51 66.41
N ASP A 38 -0.44 -6.41 66.93
CA ASP A 38 -1.59 -5.71 66.31
C ASP A 38 -1.17 -4.92 65.06
N ALA A 39 0.03 -4.36 65.05
CA ALA A 39 0.60 -3.69 63.88
C ALA A 39 0.90 -4.69 62.75
N LYS A 40 1.37 -5.90 63.08
CA LYS A 40 1.54 -6.99 62.10
C LYS A 40 0.21 -7.48 61.53
N ALA A 41 -0.83 -7.61 62.36
CA ALA A 41 -2.16 -8.03 61.92
C ALA A 41 -2.82 -6.99 60.99
N SER A 42 -2.75 -5.69 61.35
CA SER A 42 -3.25 -4.57 60.55
C SER A 42 -2.51 -4.45 59.20
N ASN A 43 -1.18 -4.55 59.20
CA ASN A 43 -0.39 -4.52 57.98
C ASN A 43 -0.67 -5.73 57.08
N LYS A 44 -0.88 -6.93 57.65
CA LYS A 44 -1.24 -8.13 56.88
C LYS A 44 -2.64 -8.03 56.26
N LEU A 45 -3.59 -7.38 56.92
CA LEU A 45 -4.92 -7.09 56.37
C LEU A 45 -4.85 -6.08 55.22
N ARG A 46 -4.07 -4.99 55.38
CA ARG A 46 -3.81 -4.01 54.31
C ARG A 46 -3.09 -4.65 53.12
N GLU A 47 -2.14 -5.53 53.37
CA GLU A 47 -1.44 -6.28 52.32
C GLU A 47 -2.39 -7.22 51.56
N LEU A 48 -3.30 -7.91 52.25
CA LEU A 48 -4.33 -8.76 51.63
C LEU A 48 -5.31 -7.94 50.80
N GLN A 49 -5.79 -6.80 51.32
CA GLN A 49 -6.67 -5.89 50.59
C GLN A 49 -5.97 -5.29 49.36
N PHE A 50 -4.71 -4.90 49.50
CA PHE A 50 -3.89 -4.44 48.38
C PHE A 50 -3.72 -5.54 47.33
N LYS A 51 -3.32 -6.76 47.71
CA LYS A 51 -3.16 -7.89 46.78
C LYS A 51 -4.46 -8.24 46.07
N ALA A 52 -5.60 -8.19 46.76
CA ALA A 52 -6.91 -8.45 46.17
C ALA A 52 -7.32 -7.34 45.18
N ALA A 53 -7.21 -6.07 45.58
CA ALA A 53 -7.51 -4.93 44.71
C ALA A 53 -6.58 -4.88 43.48
N HIS A 54 -5.30 -5.15 43.68
CA HIS A 54 -4.29 -5.19 42.62
C HIS A 54 -4.52 -6.39 41.69
N GLY A 55 -4.87 -7.56 42.24
CA GLY A 55 -5.24 -8.74 41.45
C GLY A 55 -6.48 -8.49 40.57
N LEU A 56 -7.50 -7.81 41.10
CA LEU A 56 -8.68 -7.39 40.32
C LEU A 56 -8.32 -6.39 39.21
N LEU A 57 -7.43 -5.45 39.49
CA LEU A 57 -6.95 -4.46 38.52
C LEU A 57 -6.17 -5.14 37.39
N VAL A 58 -5.26 -6.06 37.71
CA VAL A 58 -4.50 -6.85 36.74
C VAL A 58 -5.42 -7.72 35.89
N ALA A 59 -6.43 -8.35 36.50
CA ALA A 59 -7.43 -9.14 35.76
C ALA A 59 -8.26 -8.27 34.80
N LEU A 60 -8.67 -7.07 35.23
CA LEU A 60 -9.39 -6.11 34.40
C LEU A 60 -8.55 -5.65 33.20
N PHE A 61 -7.30 -5.23 33.43
CA PHE A 61 -6.40 -4.81 32.33
C PHE A 61 -6.02 -5.98 31.42
N GLY A 62 -5.87 -7.20 31.96
CA GLY A 62 -5.68 -8.41 31.18
C GLY A 62 -6.88 -8.69 30.27
N LEU A 63 -8.10 -8.53 30.77
CA LEU A 63 -9.32 -8.65 29.96
C LEU A 63 -9.39 -7.59 28.85
N VAL A 64 -9.08 -6.33 29.17
CA VAL A 64 -9.04 -5.24 28.18
C VAL A 64 -8.01 -5.51 27.10
N PHE A 65 -6.83 -6.01 27.46
CA PHE A 65 -5.80 -6.42 26.51
C PHE A 65 -6.29 -7.53 25.58
N LEU A 66 -6.90 -8.59 26.14
CA LEU A 66 -7.44 -9.69 25.34
C LEU A 66 -8.55 -9.24 24.38
N LEU A 67 -9.43 -8.34 24.83
CA LEU A 67 -10.47 -7.78 23.98
C LEU A 67 -9.93 -6.85 22.89
N HIS A 68 -8.90 -6.04 23.19
CA HIS A 68 -8.20 -5.26 22.17
C HIS A 68 -7.51 -6.16 21.14
N ALA A 69 -6.81 -7.21 21.61
CA ALA A 69 -6.19 -8.19 20.73
C ALA A 69 -7.22 -8.88 19.84
N LEU A 70 -8.39 -9.23 20.39
CA LEU A 70 -9.52 -9.79 19.62
C LEU A 70 -10.07 -8.78 18.61
N GLY A 71 -10.25 -7.51 19.00
CA GLY A 71 -10.74 -6.45 18.11
C GLY A 71 -9.79 -6.21 16.94
N ILE A 72 -8.49 -6.14 17.20
CA ILE A 72 -7.43 -6.06 16.20
C ILE A 72 -7.44 -7.30 15.31
N TYR A 73 -7.52 -8.50 15.90
CA TYR A 73 -7.58 -9.75 15.14
C TYR A 73 -8.76 -9.75 14.17
N LEU A 74 -9.99 -9.53 14.65
CA LEU A 74 -11.20 -9.51 13.81
C LEU A 74 -11.13 -8.46 12.72
N PHE A 75 -10.65 -7.25 13.05
CA PHE A 75 -10.44 -6.20 12.06
C PHE A 75 -9.43 -6.63 11.00
N SER A 76 -8.27 -7.12 11.43
CA SER A 76 -7.20 -7.57 10.54
C SER A 76 -7.62 -8.76 9.68
N SER A 77 -8.41 -9.71 10.21
CA SER A 77 -8.89 -10.86 9.43
C SER A 77 -9.87 -10.45 8.33
N GLY A 78 -10.70 -9.42 8.56
CA GLY A 78 -11.60 -8.91 7.54
C GLY A 78 -10.97 -7.90 6.57
N PHE A 79 -9.92 -7.21 7.02
CA PHE A 79 -9.20 -6.22 6.23
C PHE A 79 -8.07 -6.83 5.37
N LEU A 80 -7.36 -7.84 5.90
CA LEU A 80 -6.17 -8.42 5.31
C LEU A 80 -6.46 -9.78 4.69
N LEU A 81 -7.20 -9.80 3.58
CA LEU A 81 -7.33 -11.03 2.80
C LEU A 81 -5.98 -11.45 2.20
N THR A 82 -5.59 -12.70 2.47
CA THR A 82 -4.46 -13.35 1.80
C THR A 82 -4.94 -14.19 0.62
N ARG A 83 -4.40 -13.93 -0.56
CA ARG A 83 -4.44 -14.90 -1.67
C ARG A 83 -3.37 -15.94 -1.43
N LEU A 84 -3.71 -17.22 -1.61
CA LEU A 84 -2.68 -18.26 -1.71
C LEU A 84 -1.91 -18.05 -3.02
N VAL A 85 -0.59 -17.88 -2.95
CA VAL A 85 0.26 -17.86 -4.14
C VAL A 85 0.69 -19.29 -4.43
N LEU A 86 0.53 -19.74 -5.67
CA LEU A 86 1.02 -21.05 -6.10
C LEU A 86 2.38 -20.88 -6.78
N ASP A 87 3.32 -21.76 -6.44
CA ASP A 87 4.70 -21.75 -6.95
C ASP A 87 4.86 -22.49 -8.30
N HIS A 88 3.74 -22.90 -8.89
CA HIS A 88 3.72 -23.59 -10.18
C HIS A 88 4.15 -22.65 -11.30
N LYS A 89 4.80 -23.20 -12.32
CA LYS A 89 5.25 -22.47 -13.50
C LYS A 89 4.71 -23.09 -14.77
N SER A 90 4.38 -22.26 -15.73
CA SER A 90 4.03 -22.69 -17.08
C SER A 90 5.30 -23.09 -17.82
N GLU A 91 5.25 -24.23 -18.49
CA GLU A 91 6.35 -24.76 -19.28
C GLU A 91 5.95 -24.90 -20.73
N CYS A 92 6.93 -24.67 -21.61
CA CYS A 92 6.64 -24.70 -23.03
C CYS A 92 6.21 -26.08 -23.55
N ALA A 93 6.80 -27.13 -22.98
CA ALA A 93 6.48 -28.52 -23.30
C ALA A 93 5.09 -28.97 -22.81
N VAL A 94 4.41 -28.17 -21.97
CA VAL A 94 3.14 -28.53 -21.34
C VAL A 94 2.06 -27.47 -21.67
N PRO A 95 1.56 -27.46 -22.91
CA PRO A 95 0.49 -26.54 -23.30
C PRO A 95 -0.80 -26.85 -22.50
N PRO A 96 -1.62 -25.84 -22.19
CA PRO A 96 -2.83 -26.01 -21.40
C PRO A 96 -3.95 -26.72 -22.18
N VAL A 97 -3.80 -26.84 -23.51
CA VAL A 97 -4.69 -27.59 -24.40
C VAL A 97 -3.88 -28.55 -25.26
N THR A 98 -4.42 -29.73 -25.53
CA THR A 98 -3.84 -30.65 -26.50
C THR A 98 -4.00 -30.09 -27.90
N SER A 99 -2.91 -30.04 -28.68
CA SER A 99 -2.96 -29.70 -30.10
C SER A 99 -3.85 -30.69 -30.86
N ALA A 100 -4.54 -30.23 -31.91
CA ALA A 100 -5.37 -31.08 -32.74
C ALA A 100 -4.58 -32.32 -33.23
N ALA A 101 -5.23 -33.47 -33.30
CA ALA A 101 -4.59 -34.74 -33.67
C ALA A 101 -3.85 -34.59 -35.03
N GLY A 102 -2.52 -34.58 -34.99
CA GLY A 102 -1.65 -34.42 -36.17
C GLY A 102 -0.87 -33.10 -36.25
N ALA A 103 -1.15 -32.11 -35.40
CA ALA A 103 -0.34 -30.91 -35.29
C ALA A 103 1.01 -31.23 -34.63
N GLN A 104 2.10 -31.00 -35.34
CA GLN A 104 3.45 -31.10 -34.77
C GLN A 104 3.63 -29.97 -33.73
N PRO A 105 4.38 -30.21 -32.64
CA PRO A 105 4.78 -29.14 -31.74
C PRO A 105 5.45 -28.03 -32.55
N LEU A 106 5.11 -26.76 -32.27
CA LEU A 106 5.83 -25.63 -32.84
C LEU A 106 7.31 -25.77 -32.48
N SER A 107 8.20 -25.45 -33.43
CA SER A 107 9.61 -25.39 -33.09
C SER A 107 9.84 -24.27 -32.06
N PRO A 108 10.86 -24.37 -31.19
CA PRO A 108 11.20 -23.29 -30.26
C PRO A 108 11.43 -21.92 -30.94
N MET A 109 11.75 -21.94 -32.25
CA MET A 109 11.89 -20.72 -33.06
C MET A 109 10.57 -20.18 -33.59
N GLU A 110 9.50 -20.98 -33.69
CA GLU A 110 8.20 -20.50 -34.16
C GLU A 110 7.35 -19.93 -33.03
N GLY A 111 7.64 -20.29 -31.79
CA GLY A 111 6.88 -19.89 -30.61
C GLY A 111 6.44 -21.11 -29.81
N CYS A 112 5.95 -20.86 -28.62
CA CYS A 112 5.70 -21.92 -27.66
C CYS A 112 4.30 -22.54 -27.80
N TRP A 113 3.28 -21.87 -27.27
CA TRP A 113 1.89 -22.32 -27.31
C TRP A 113 1.12 -21.71 -28.50
N HIS A 114 1.69 -20.68 -29.11
CA HIS A 114 1.14 -19.93 -30.22
C HIS A 114 2.31 -19.39 -31.07
N PRO A 115 2.17 -19.27 -32.41
CA PRO A 115 3.20 -18.71 -33.25
C PRO A 115 3.57 -17.28 -32.85
N ARG A 116 4.85 -17.04 -32.59
CA ARG A 116 5.36 -15.72 -32.23
C ARG A 116 5.11 -14.71 -33.35
N THR A 117 4.62 -13.53 -32.99
CA THR A 117 4.42 -12.42 -33.93
C THR A 117 5.66 -11.54 -34.02
N PHE A 118 6.36 -11.37 -32.90
CA PHE A 118 7.49 -10.47 -32.74
C PHE A 118 8.68 -11.18 -32.07
N ASP A 119 9.89 -10.86 -32.56
CA ASP A 119 11.13 -11.35 -31.98
C ASP A 119 11.64 -10.46 -30.85
N LYS A 120 11.35 -9.16 -30.95
CA LYS A 120 11.80 -8.11 -30.07
C LYS A 120 10.67 -7.18 -29.63
N THR A 121 10.82 -6.65 -28.43
CA THR A 121 9.87 -5.68 -27.87
C THR A 121 10.58 -4.60 -27.07
N VAL A 122 10.11 -3.37 -27.21
CA VAL A 122 10.40 -2.24 -26.31
C VAL A 122 9.14 -1.97 -25.50
N ILE A 123 9.23 -2.08 -24.18
CA ILE A 123 8.14 -1.85 -23.24
C ILE A 123 8.48 -0.60 -22.44
N ILE A 124 7.69 0.45 -22.62
CA ILE A 124 7.83 1.72 -21.93
C ILE A 124 6.69 1.88 -20.93
N ILE A 125 7.04 2.11 -19.69
CA ILE A 125 6.13 2.52 -18.63
C ILE A 125 6.35 4.01 -18.41
N ILE A 126 5.29 4.79 -18.52
CA ILE A 126 5.26 6.19 -18.11
C ILE A 126 4.43 6.21 -16.82
N ASP A 127 5.10 6.40 -15.69
CA ASP A 127 4.46 6.38 -14.38
C ASP A 127 3.34 7.44 -14.31
N ALA A 128 2.21 7.03 -13.77
CA ALA A 128 0.96 7.79 -13.65
C ALA A 128 0.39 8.35 -14.98
N LEU A 129 0.62 7.66 -16.11
CA LEU A 129 0.04 8.03 -17.40
C LEU A 129 -1.47 7.75 -17.46
N ARG A 130 -2.26 8.79 -17.18
CA ARG A 130 -3.72 8.78 -17.33
C ARG A 130 -4.16 8.68 -18.79
N TYR A 131 -5.32 8.04 -19.02
CA TYR A 131 -5.90 7.91 -20.36
C TYR A 131 -6.25 9.27 -20.99
N ASP A 132 -6.76 10.21 -20.21
CA ASP A 132 -7.16 11.54 -20.69
C ASP A 132 -5.97 12.45 -21.08
N PHE A 133 -4.74 12.06 -20.74
CA PHE A 133 -3.53 12.72 -21.25
C PHE A 133 -3.25 12.37 -22.72
N THR A 134 -3.84 11.28 -23.20
CA THR A 134 -3.48 10.65 -24.50
C THR A 134 -4.51 10.86 -25.60
N VAL A 135 -5.69 11.38 -25.26
CA VAL A 135 -6.79 11.62 -26.20
C VAL A 135 -7.06 13.11 -26.38
N PRO A 136 -7.60 13.54 -27.53
CA PRO A 136 -7.91 14.95 -27.77
C PRO A 136 -8.92 15.49 -26.77
N PHE A 137 -8.74 16.75 -26.35
CA PHE A 137 -9.74 17.40 -25.53
C PHE A 137 -11.06 17.58 -26.28
N ILE A 138 -12.14 17.08 -25.70
CA ILE A 138 -13.50 17.28 -26.20
C ILE A 138 -14.25 18.14 -25.16
N PRO A 139 -14.62 19.39 -25.48
CA PRO A 139 -15.39 20.24 -24.56
C PRO A 139 -16.71 19.57 -24.17
N ARG A 140 -17.00 19.51 -22.87
CA ARG A 140 -18.25 18.98 -22.31
C ARG A 140 -18.90 20.00 -21.37
N PRO A 141 -20.22 19.94 -21.15
CA PRO A 141 -20.86 20.79 -20.13
C PRO A 141 -20.19 20.60 -18.77
N GLY A 142 -19.72 21.69 -18.15
CA GLY A 142 -18.97 21.66 -16.89
C GLY A 142 -17.44 21.45 -17.04
N ASN A 143 -16.96 21.08 -18.23
CA ASN A 143 -15.54 21.05 -18.57
C ASN A 143 -15.32 21.63 -19.99
N GLU A 144 -15.47 22.96 -20.08
CA GLU A 144 -15.49 23.69 -21.35
C GLU A 144 -14.11 24.12 -21.84
N LYS A 145 -13.12 24.15 -20.95
CA LYS A 145 -11.77 24.63 -21.23
C LYS A 145 -10.76 23.50 -21.05
N PRO A 146 -9.75 23.39 -21.93
CA PRO A 146 -8.71 22.40 -21.75
C PRO A 146 -7.86 22.73 -20.52
N HIS A 147 -7.53 21.69 -19.75
CA HIS A 147 -6.45 21.69 -18.76
C HIS A 147 -5.07 21.67 -19.44
N HIS A 148 -4.02 21.93 -18.67
CA HIS A 148 -2.64 22.00 -19.16
C HIS A 148 -2.12 20.69 -19.78
N PHE A 149 -2.62 19.54 -19.35
CA PHE A 149 -2.21 18.22 -19.85
C PHE A 149 -2.86 17.85 -21.19
N HIS A 150 -3.98 18.47 -21.56
CA HIS A 150 -4.67 18.15 -22.80
C HIS A 150 -3.83 18.49 -24.04
N ASP A 151 -3.94 17.63 -25.06
CA ASP A 151 -3.28 17.76 -26.36
C ASP A 151 -1.74 17.90 -26.28
N ALA A 152 -1.13 17.51 -25.14
CA ALA A 152 0.32 17.57 -24.91
C ALA A 152 1.06 16.28 -25.32
N LEU A 153 0.35 15.15 -25.36
CA LEU A 153 0.85 13.83 -25.77
C LEU A 153 -0.09 13.22 -26.83
N SER A 154 0.02 13.72 -28.06
CA SER A 154 -0.93 13.43 -29.14
C SER A 154 -0.52 12.24 -30.01
N VAL A 155 0.76 11.84 -30.01
CA VAL A 155 1.30 10.79 -30.89
C VAL A 155 0.53 9.47 -30.78
N PHE A 156 0.04 9.12 -29.58
CA PHE A 156 -0.69 7.87 -29.38
C PHE A 156 -2.04 7.86 -30.11
N TYR A 157 -2.83 8.91 -29.96
CA TYR A 157 -4.11 9.04 -30.66
C TYR A 157 -3.91 9.24 -32.17
N GLU A 158 -2.96 10.09 -32.56
CA GLU A 158 -2.64 10.35 -33.97
C GLU A 158 -2.31 9.07 -34.73
N THR A 159 -1.39 8.26 -34.20
CA THR A 159 -0.97 7.02 -34.84
C THR A 159 -2.07 5.96 -34.85
N ALA A 160 -2.84 5.82 -33.76
CA ALA A 160 -3.95 4.88 -33.69
C ALA A 160 -5.06 5.19 -34.69
N VAL A 161 -5.28 6.47 -35.02
CA VAL A 161 -6.28 6.90 -36.02
C VAL A 161 -5.72 6.85 -37.44
N GLN A 162 -4.51 7.34 -37.66
CA GLN A 162 -3.92 7.47 -39.00
C GLN A 162 -3.40 6.13 -39.54
N GLN A 163 -2.96 5.23 -38.66
CA GLN A 163 -2.36 3.95 -39.00
C GLN A 163 -2.96 2.84 -38.09
N PRO A 164 -4.27 2.53 -38.21
CA PRO A 164 -4.98 1.65 -37.28
C PRO A 164 -4.47 0.20 -37.26
N ASN A 165 -3.77 -0.23 -38.32
CA ASN A 165 -3.09 -1.52 -38.35
C ASN A 165 -1.72 -1.50 -37.67
N ASN A 166 -1.09 -0.34 -37.58
CA ASN A 166 0.19 -0.17 -36.91
C ASN A 166 0.02 0.13 -35.43
N ALA A 167 -1.04 0.83 -35.03
CA ALA A 167 -1.25 1.23 -33.64
C ALA A 167 -2.68 1.08 -33.14
N PHE A 168 -2.81 0.89 -31.83
CA PHE A 168 -4.07 1.03 -31.11
C PHE A 168 -3.87 1.66 -29.74
N LEU A 169 -4.88 2.40 -29.28
CA LEU A 169 -4.92 3.09 -28.00
C LEU A 169 -6.18 2.65 -27.24
N LEU A 170 -6.01 2.18 -26.01
CA LEU A 170 -7.09 1.69 -25.15
C LEU A 170 -6.94 2.25 -23.72
N PRO A 171 -8.06 2.50 -23.02
CA PRO A 171 -8.05 2.67 -21.57
C PRO A 171 -7.56 1.40 -20.89
N PHE A 172 -6.65 1.55 -19.95
CA PHE A 172 -5.92 0.46 -19.31
C PHE A 172 -6.12 0.54 -17.80
N ILE A 173 -7.10 -0.23 -17.31
CA ILE A 173 -7.60 -0.07 -15.94
C ILE A 173 -6.72 -0.83 -14.96
N ALA A 174 -6.14 -0.09 -14.02
CA ALA A 174 -5.38 -0.62 -12.90
C ALA A 174 -6.31 -1.12 -11.80
N ASP A 175 -6.14 -2.37 -11.36
CA ASP A 175 -6.86 -2.90 -10.19
C ASP A 175 -6.23 -2.33 -8.89
N PRO A 176 -6.96 -1.68 -7.98
CA PRO A 176 -6.38 -1.15 -6.74
C PRO A 176 -5.63 -2.20 -5.88
N PRO A 177 -4.61 -1.82 -5.10
CA PRO A 177 -4.08 -0.47 -4.90
C PRO A 177 -3.18 -0.01 -6.06
N THR A 178 -3.28 1.28 -6.40
CA THR A 178 -2.57 1.95 -7.52
C THR A 178 -1.15 2.41 -7.16
N THR A 179 -0.43 1.61 -6.37
CA THR A 179 1.00 1.88 -6.07
C THR A 179 1.89 1.18 -7.10
N THR A 180 2.92 1.87 -7.60
CA THR A 180 3.84 1.42 -8.66
C THR A 180 4.28 -0.03 -8.48
N LEU A 181 4.80 -0.40 -7.30
CA LEU A 181 5.26 -1.77 -7.04
C LEU A 181 4.15 -2.82 -7.22
N GLN A 182 2.93 -2.55 -6.75
CA GLN A 182 1.80 -3.47 -6.93
C GLN A 182 1.35 -3.53 -8.38
N ARG A 183 1.43 -2.42 -9.11
CA ARG A 183 1.13 -2.38 -10.55
C ARG A 183 2.13 -3.20 -11.34
N LEU A 184 3.43 -3.04 -11.10
CA LEU A 184 4.48 -3.83 -11.74
C LEU A 184 4.30 -5.34 -11.49
N LYS A 185 3.90 -5.73 -10.27
CA LYS A 185 3.56 -7.13 -9.97
C LYS A 185 2.37 -7.60 -10.83
N GLY A 186 1.27 -6.85 -10.89
CA GLY A 186 0.10 -7.19 -11.70
C GLY A 186 0.42 -7.26 -13.21
N LEU A 187 1.17 -6.28 -13.73
CA LEU A 187 1.58 -6.15 -15.13
C LEU A 187 2.51 -7.25 -15.62
N THR A 188 3.16 -7.98 -14.70
CA THR A 188 4.11 -9.04 -15.05
C THR A 188 3.59 -10.44 -14.73
N THR A 189 2.71 -10.58 -13.74
CA THR A 189 2.17 -11.88 -13.30
C THR A 189 0.80 -12.19 -13.91
N GLY A 190 0.03 -11.15 -14.27
CA GLY A 190 -1.33 -11.29 -14.77
C GLY A 190 -2.32 -11.61 -13.64
N THR A 191 -1.96 -11.31 -12.40
CA THR A 191 -2.73 -11.65 -11.22
C THR A 191 -3.31 -10.41 -10.52
N LEU A 192 -4.35 -10.61 -9.71
CA LEU A 192 -4.94 -9.53 -8.91
C LEU A 192 -4.06 -9.23 -7.67
N PRO A 193 -3.81 -7.95 -7.36
CA PRO A 193 -3.08 -7.56 -6.15
C PRO A 193 -3.82 -7.96 -4.87
N THR A 194 -3.11 -8.09 -3.75
CA THR A 194 -3.72 -8.27 -2.42
C THR A 194 -3.20 -7.23 -1.42
N PHE A 195 -3.97 -6.91 -0.38
CA PHE A 195 -3.59 -5.91 0.61
C PHE A 195 -2.38 -6.33 1.47
N ILE A 196 -2.22 -7.64 1.76
CA ILE A 196 -1.03 -8.12 2.49
C ILE A 196 0.23 -7.99 1.65
N ASP A 197 0.13 -8.21 0.33
CA ASP A 197 1.25 -7.91 -0.56
C ASP A 197 1.67 -6.45 -0.38
N ALA A 198 0.77 -5.48 -0.35
CA ALA A 198 1.18 -4.08 -0.14
C ALA A 198 1.93 -3.84 1.19
N GLY A 199 1.52 -4.50 2.28
CA GLY A 199 2.13 -4.34 3.60
C GLY A 199 3.49 -5.02 3.79
N SER A 200 3.71 -6.22 3.24
CA SER A 200 5.02 -6.89 3.27
C SER A 200 5.99 -6.37 2.21
N ASN A 201 5.47 -5.75 1.14
CA ASN A 201 6.28 -5.24 0.03
C ASN A 201 6.87 -3.83 0.20
N PHE A 202 6.64 -3.16 1.34
CA PHE A 202 7.47 -1.99 1.71
C PHE A 202 8.97 -2.33 1.83
N ALA A 203 9.33 -3.62 1.81
CA ALA A 203 10.71 -4.11 1.78
C ALA A 203 11.24 -4.43 0.36
N GLY A 204 10.46 -4.26 -0.71
CA GLY A 204 10.92 -4.49 -2.09
C GLY A 204 11.40 -5.92 -2.37
N THR A 205 10.58 -6.92 -2.06
CA THR A 205 10.98 -8.33 -2.20
C THR A 205 10.75 -8.88 -3.61
N ALA A 206 11.63 -9.79 -4.04
CA ALA A 206 11.57 -10.42 -5.35
C ALA A 206 10.24 -11.15 -5.60
N ILE A 207 9.78 -11.14 -6.85
CA ILE A 207 8.58 -11.88 -7.26
C ILE A 207 8.97 -13.35 -7.48
N GLU A 208 8.49 -14.23 -6.60
CA GLU A 208 8.75 -15.68 -6.68
C GLU A 208 7.77 -16.41 -7.60
N GLU A 209 6.56 -15.89 -7.75
CA GLU A 209 5.52 -16.47 -8.61
C GLU A 209 5.88 -16.37 -10.10
N ASP A 210 5.30 -17.28 -10.88
CA ASP A 210 5.49 -17.29 -12.32
C ASP A 210 5.05 -15.96 -12.95
N ASN A 211 5.88 -15.43 -13.84
CA ASN A 211 5.69 -14.10 -14.41
C ASN A 211 6.35 -13.98 -15.80
N LEU A 212 5.89 -13.02 -16.59
CA LEU A 212 6.32 -12.79 -17.96
C LEU A 212 7.84 -12.56 -18.05
N VAL A 213 8.43 -11.81 -17.13
CA VAL A 213 9.87 -11.50 -17.15
C VAL A 213 10.70 -12.77 -16.90
N ALA A 214 10.26 -13.64 -16.00
CA ALA A 214 10.86 -14.96 -15.78
C ALA A 214 10.73 -15.85 -17.02
N GLN A 215 9.55 -15.87 -17.65
CA GLN A 215 9.32 -16.64 -18.88
C GLN A 215 10.21 -16.16 -20.04
N LEU A 216 10.41 -14.85 -20.18
CA LEU A 216 11.33 -14.28 -21.18
C LEU A 216 12.79 -14.65 -20.89
N ARG A 217 13.23 -14.57 -19.63
CA ARG A 217 14.56 -14.99 -19.20
C ARG A 217 14.80 -16.47 -19.49
N ASP A 218 13.84 -17.32 -19.12
CA ASP A 218 13.93 -18.77 -19.27
C ASP A 218 13.88 -19.19 -20.75
N ALA A 219 13.26 -18.36 -21.61
CA ALA A 219 13.35 -18.46 -23.07
C ALA A 219 14.68 -17.93 -23.66
N GLY A 220 15.65 -17.52 -22.82
CA GLY A 220 16.97 -17.05 -23.22
C GLY A 220 16.99 -15.66 -23.85
N LYS A 221 15.97 -14.83 -23.64
CA LYS A 221 15.91 -13.47 -24.16
C LYS A 221 16.91 -12.57 -23.43
N ARG A 222 17.60 -11.70 -24.16
CA ARG A 222 18.47 -10.67 -23.60
C ARG A 222 17.65 -9.45 -23.25
N MET A 223 17.56 -9.18 -21.95
CA MET A 223 16.68 -8.15 -21.41
C MET A 223 17.50 -6.99 -20.85
N VAL A 224 17.11 -5.77 -21.20
CA VAL A 224 17.71 -4.52 -20.69
C VAL A 224 16.65 -3.76 -19.92
N HIS A 225 17.00 -3.22 -18.76
CA HIS A 225 16.14 -2.32 -17.99
C HIS A 225 16.75 -0.92 -17.88
N LEU A 226 15.94 0.12 -18.01
CA LEU A 226 16.35 1.52 -17.92
C LEU A 226 15.28 2.29 -17.13
N GLY A 227 15.60 2.85 -15.95
CA GLY A 227 14.65 3.68 -15.19
C GLY A 227 14.57 3.31 -13.72
N ASP A 228 13.37 3.44 -13.16
CA ASP A 228 13.00 3.11 -11.77
C ASP A 228 13.64 1.81 -11.24
N ASP A 229 14.41 1.94 -10.16
CA ASP A 229 15.15 0.85 -9.52
C ASP A 229 14.27 -0.24 -8.88
N THR A 230 12.96 0.00 -8.73
CA THR A 230 11.98 -1.01 -8.26
C THR A 230 12.08 -2.31 -9.05
N TRP A 231 12.37 -2.25 -10.36
CA TRP A 231 12.54 -3.42 -11.21
C TRP A 231 13.66 -4.36 -10.75
N HIS A 232 14.75 -3.83 -10.21
CA HIS A 232 15.88 -4.64 -9.74
C HIS A 232 15.58 -5.36 -8.42
N SER A 233 14.72 -4.75 -7.60
CA SER A 233 14.20 -5.35 -6.38
C SER A 233 13.22 -6.50 -6.69
N LEU A 234 12.34 -6.30 -7.69
CA LEU A 234 11.36 -7.29 -8.11
C LEU A 234 11.97 -8.46 -8.92
N PHE A 235 12.98 -8.19 -9.76
CA PHE A 235 13.59 -9.16 -10.69
C PHE A 235 15.12 -9.22 -10.55
N PRO A 236 15.65 -9.61 -9.38
CA PRO A 236 17.08 -9.58 -9.12
C PRO A 236 17.84 -10.53 -10.05
N GLY A 237 18.79 -9.98 -10.81
CA GLY A 237 19.66 -10.74 -11.72
C GLY A 237 19.03 -11.13 -13.06
N TYR A 238 17.90 -10.52 -13.45
CA TYR A 238 17.21 -10.86 -14.70
C TYR A 238 17.74 -10.07 -15.91
N PHE A 239 18.29 -8.87 -15.69
CA PHE A 239 18.70 -7.95 -16.74
C PHE A 239 20.20 -7.99 -17.03
N ASP A 240 20.58 -7.61 -18.25
CA ASP A 240 21.98 -7.50 -18.66
C ASP A 240 22.71 -6.45 -17.81
N ILE A 241 23.82 -6.87 -17.18
CA ILE A 241 24.57 -6.06 -16.21
C ILE A 241 25.23 -4.82 -16.82
N ASN A 242 25.55 -4.84 -18.11
CA ASN A 242 26.32 -3.77 -18.76
C ASN A 242 25.41 -2.73 -19.40
N LEU A 243 24.27 -3.17 -19.95
CA LEU A 243 23.34 -2.31 -20.69
C LEU A 243 22.28 -1.67 -19.80
N THR A 244 22.02 -2.27 -18.63
CA THR A 244 20.97 -1.81 -17.70
C THR A 244 21.42 -0.61 -16.86
N ARG A 245 20.46 0.28 -16.55
CA ARG A 245 20.65 1.47 -15.72
C ARG A 245 19.43 1.69 -14.83
N ALA A 246 19.62 1.49 -13.52
CA ALA A 246 18.63 1.81 -12.50
C ALA A 246 18.86 3.21 -11.94
N TYR A 247 17.77 3.92 -11.62
CA TYR A 247 17.78 5.25 -11.02
C TYR A 247 16.90 5.27 -9.77
N ASP A 248 17.27 6.07 -8.78
CA ASP A 248 16.53 6.24 -7.53
C ASP A 248 15.13 6.80 -7.79
N SER A 249 14.11 6.12 -7.24
CA SER A 249 12.70 6.36 -7.50
C SER A 249 12.01 7.28 -6.49
N PHE A 250 12.60 7.51 -5.30
CA PHE A 250 11.90 8.22 -4.21
C PHE A 250 12.02 9.75 -4.24
N ASN A 251 12.88 10.31 -5.09
CA ASN A 251 13.09 11.75 -5.15
C ASN A 251 12.08 12.46 -6.07
N VAL A 252 10.87 12.71 -5.56
CA VAL A 252 9.77 13.41 -6.28
C VAL A 252 10.11 14.84 -6.72
N TRP A 253 11.18 15.45 -6.21
CA TRP A 253 11.66 16.76 -6.68
C TRP A 253 12.42 16.69 -7.99
N ASP A 254 12.91 15.50 -8.34
CA ASP A 254 13.63 15.25 -9.57
C ASP A 254 12.67 14.87 -10.68
N LEU A 255 12.31 15.86 -11.50
CA LEU A 255 11.51 15.58 -12.67
C LEU A 255 12.33 14.96 -13.81
N HIS A 256 13.66 15.10 -13.86
CA HIS A 256 14.40 14.99 -15.13
C HIS A 256 15.46 13.91 -15.18
N THR A 257 16.17 13.61 -14.09
CA THR A 257 17.34 12.72 -14.17
C THR A 257 16.95 11.33 -14.66
N VAL A 258 15.85 10.78 -14.14
CA VAL A 258 15.37 9.45 -14.54
C VAL A 258 14.96 9.45 -16.01
N ASP A 259 14.03 10.32 -16.42
CA ASP A 259 13.56 10.40 -17.82
C ASP A 259 14.69 10.64 -18.83
N ASN A 260 15.61 11.56 -18.52
CA ASN A 260 16.75 11.84 -19.38
C ASN A 260 17.71 10.66 -19.42
N GLY A 261 17.95 10.02 -18.28
CA GLY A 261 18.77 8.83 -18.16
C GLY A 261 18.21 7.64 -18.94
N VAL A 262 16.89 7.41 -18.91
CA VAL A 262 16.24 6.39 -19.74
C VAL A 262 16.44 6.72 -21.21
N THR A 263 16.16 7.96 -21.62
CA THR A 263 16.25 8.38 -23.03
C THR A 263 17.67 8.30 -23.58
N GLU A 264 18.66 8.77 -22.80
CA GLU A 264 20.08 8.78 -23.17
C GLU A 264 20.60 7.38 -23.49
N HIS A 265 20.15 6.38 -22.74
CA HIS A 265 20.61 4.99 -22.87
C HIS A 265 19.73 4.16 -23.81
N LEU A 266 18.44 4.49 -23.94
CA LEU A 266 17.49 3.79 -24.81
C LEU A 266 17.77 4.06 -26.29
N LEU A 267 17.82 5.33 -26.71
CA LEU A 267 17.89 5.68 -28.13
C LEU A 267 19.11 5.08 -28.85
N PRO A 268 20.32 5.00 -28.25
CA PRO A 268 21.45 4.30 -28.86
C PRO A 268 21.22 2.80 -29.08
N LEU A 269 20.49 2.11 -28.19
CA LEU A 269 20.20 0.68 -28.32
C LEU A 269 19.27 0.38 -29.51
N LEU A 270 18.37 1.31 -29.83
CA LEU A 270 17.42 1.17 -30.94
C LEU A 270 18.08 1.34 -32.32
N ARG A 271 19.31 1.86 -32.39
CA ARG A 271 20.02 1.99 -33.67
C ARG A 271 20.33 0.61 -34.25
N SER A 272 20.30 0.51 -35.58
CA SER A 272 20.55 -0.74 -36.31
C SER A 272 21.88 -1.42 -35.97
N SER A 273 22.92 -0.65 -35.62
CA SER A 273 24.22 -1.19 -35.18
C SER A 273 24.17 -1.97 -33.86
N ASN A 274 23.20 -1.68 -33.00
CA ASN A 274 23.05 -2.26 -31.66
C ASN A 274 21.85 -3.20 -31.55
N SER A 275 21.08 -3.38 -32.62
CA SER A 275 19.85 -4.18 -32.63
C SER A 275 20.10 -5.62 -32.18
N ASN A 276 21.28 -6.19 -32.42
CA ASN A 276 21.63 -7.54 -32.02
C ASN A 276 22.12 -7.67 -30.58
N GLN A 277 22.05 -6.63 -29.73
CA GLN A 277 22.52 -6.70 -28.34
C GLN A 277 21.40 -7.02 -27.34
N TRP A 278 20.14 -6.84 -27.76
CA TRP A 278 18.97 -6.95 -26.91
C TRP A 278 17.83 -7.65 -27.67
N ASP A 279 16.92 -8.26 -26.91
CA ASP A 279 15.67 -8.80 -27.43
C ASP A 279 14.48 -8.10 -26.76
N ILE A 280 14.59 -7.74 -25.47
CA ILE A 280 13.57 -6.99 -24.74
C ILE A 280 14.21 -5.78 -24.05
N ILE A 281 13.59 -4.60 -24.17
CA ILE A 281 13.97 -3.41 -23.39
C ILE A 281 12.78 -2.96 -22.55
N PHE A 282 13.00 -2.76 -21.26
CA PHE A 282 12.07 -2.12 -20.33
C PHE A 282 12.57 -0.70 -20.03
N GLY A 283 11.77 0.31 -20.34
CA GLY A 283 12.03 1.71 -19.96
C GLY A 283 10.97 2.20 -18.98
N HIS A 284 11.35 2.70 -17.80
CA HIS A 284 10.40 3.20 -16.80
C HIS A 284 10.68 4.69 -16.49
N TYR A 285 9.80 5.56 -16.99
CA TYR A 285 9.87 7.01 -16.83
C TYR A 285 9.04 7.46 -15.62
N LEU A 286 9.58 8.34 -14.79
CA LEU A 286 8.95 8.81 -13.54
C LEU A 286 8.51 10.28 -13.60
N GLY A 287 8.97 11.06 -14.58
CA GLY A 287 8.80 12.50 -14.57
C GLY A 287 7.35 12.98 -14.66
N VAL A 288 6.43 12.18 -15.22
CA VAL A 288 4.99 12.47 -15.24
C VAL A 288 4.41 12.35 -13.84
N ASP A 289 4.59 11.21 -13.16
CA ASP A 289 4.17 11.01 -11.78
C ASP A 289 4.77 12.05 -10.82
N HIS A 290 6.09 12.29 -10.91
CA HIS A 290 6.75 13.30 -10.08
C HIS A 290 6.20 14.71 -10.31
N ALA A 291 5.84 15.07 -11.55
CA ALA A 291 5.17 16.34 -11.83
C ALA A 291 3.77 16.40 -11.21
N GLY A 292 3.05 15.27 -11.21
CA GLY A 292 1.80 15.04 -10.51
C GLY A 292 1.94 15.33 -9.02
N HIS A 293 2.73 14.56 -8.27
CA HIS A 293 2.94 14.76 -6.82
C HIS A 293 3.35 16.19 -6.46
N ARG A 294 4.19 16.81 -7.31
CA ARG A 294 4.78 18.11 -6.99
C ARG A 294 3.84 19.28 -7.25
N TYR A 295 3.05 19.23 -8.32
CA TYR A 295 2.30 20.38 -8.84
C TYR A 295 0.81 20.10 -9.13
N GLY A 296 0.40 18.84 -9.11
CA GLY A 296 -0.87 18.36 -9.65
C GLY A 296 -0.83 18.20 -11.18
N PRO A 297 -1.78 17.45 -11.76
CA PRO A 297 -1.83 17.19 -13.20
C PRO A 297 -2.14 18.46 -14.02
N ASP A 298 -2.96 19.39 -13.52
CA ASP A 298 -3.30 20.63 -14.22
C ASP A 298 -2.24 21.73 -13.99
N HIS A 299 -1.01 21.47 -14.44
CA HIS A 299 0.10 22.40 -14.32
C HIS A 299 0.99 22.42 -15.58
N SER A 300 1.62 23.57 -15.85
CA SER A 300 2.53 23.73 -17.00
C SER A 300 3.71 22.74 -16.99
N ALA A 301 4.17 22.32 -15.81
CA ALA A 301 5.21 21.30 -15.65
C ALA A 301 4.74 19.92 -16.16
N MET A 302 3.49 19.53 -15.87
CA MET A 302 2.88 18.32 -16.42
C MET A 302 2.82 18.38 -17.95
N SER A 303 2.35 19.51 -18.50
CA SER A 303 2.32 19.75 -19.95
C SER A 303 3.71 19.59 -20.60
N ALA A 304 4.75 20.14 -19.96
CA ALA A 304 6.13 20.01 -20.44
C ALA A 304 6.62 18.55 -20.42
N LYS A 305 6.22 17.77 -19.41
CA LYS A 305 6.56 16.35 -19.30
C LYS A 305 5.84 15.47 -20.30
N LEU A 306 4.55 15.71 -20.53
CA LEU A 306 3.80 15.03 -21.57
C LEU A 306 4.37 15.33 -22.97
N LYS A 307 4.78 16.57 -23.25
CA LYS A 307 5.47 16.93 -24.50
C LYS A 307 6.83 16.25 -24.63
N GLN A 308 7.60 16.16 -23.55
CA GLN A 308 8.85 15.40 -23.55
C GLN A 308 8.59 13.94 -23.93
N MET A 309 7.55 13.31 -23.37
CA MET A 309 7.19 11.94 -23.71
C MET A 309 6.72 11.84 -25.17
N ASP A 310 5.95 12.80 -25.68
CA ASP A 310 5.53 12.84 -27.09
C ASP A 310 6.74 12.83 -28.03
N ASP A 311 7.70 13.73 -27.79
CA ASP A 311 8.94 13.84 -28.57
C ASP A 311 9.80 12.57 -28.50
N VAL A 312 9.90 11.94 -27.33
CA VAL A 312 10.65 10.69 -27.17
C VAL A 312 9.96 9.54 -27.90
N MET A 313 8.64 9.41 -27.78
CA MET A 313 7.89 8.34 -28.46
C MET A 313 7.98 8.46 -29.98
N ARG A 314 7.94 9.68 -30.53
CA ARG A 314 8.19 9.92 -31.96
C ARG A 314 9.58 9.47 -32.38
N GLN A 315 10.62 9.78 -31.60
CA GLN A 315 11.99 9.31 -31.89
C GLN A 315 12.12 7.78 -31.82
N ILE A 316 11.47 7.13 -30.85
CA ILE A 316 11.45 5.66 -30.76
C ILE A 316 10.78 5.06 -31.99
N ILE A 317 9.61 5.57 -32.40
CA ILE A 317 8.90 5.12 -33.61
C ILE A 317 9.81 5.20 -34.85
N GLU A 318 10.58 6.28 -35.00
CA GLU A 318 11.53 6.42 -36.11
C GLU A 318 12.63 5.35 -36.06
N LEU A 319 13.20 5.09 -34.88
CA LEU A 319 14.38 4.24 -34.69
C LEU A 319 14.10 2.72 -34.67
N ILE A 320 12.94 2.27 -34.17
CA ILE A 320 12.64 0.83 -34.08
C ILE A 320 12.60 0.18 -35.48
N ASP A 321 12.98 -1.09 -35.56
CA ASP A 321 12.92 -1.85 -36.81
C ASP A 321 11.49 -2.33 -37.14
N ASP A 322 11.31 -2.84 -38.36
CA ASP A 322 10.01 -3.27 -38.88
C ASP A 322 9.40 -4.47 -38.13
N SER A 323 10.22 -5.17 -37.33
CA SER A 323 9.87 -6.41 -36.64
C SER A 323 9.74 -6.27 -35.12
N THR A 324 9.93 -5.07 -34.60
CA THR A 324 9.87 -4.76 -33.17
C THR A 324 8.46 -4.33 -32.78
N LEU A 325 7.98 -4.83 -31.66
CA LEU A 325 6.79 -4.33 -30.98
C LEU A 325 7.17 -3.21 -30.02
N LEU A 326 6.47 -2.09 -30.07
CA LEU A 326 6.55 -1.02 -29.08
C LEU A 326 5.27 -1.02 -28.25
N VAL A 327 5.42 -1.12 -26.94
CA VAL A 327 4.31 -1.08 -25.96
C VAL A 327 4.57 0.08 -25.04
N VAL A 328 3.61 1.00 -24.93
CA VAL A 328 3.68 2.14 -24.01
C VAL A 328 2.45 2.13 -23.12
N MET A 329 2.64 2.24 -21.81
CA MET A 329 1.54 2.15 -20.86
C MET A 329 1.77 2.99 -19.61
N GLY A 330 0.67 3.35 -18.96
CA GLY A 330 0.67 3.76 -17.56
C GLY A 330 0.47 2.57 -16.64
N ASP A 331 1.18 2.56 -15.53
CA ASP A 331 1.00 1.59 -14.45
C ASP A 331 -0.14 2.01 -13.50
N HIS A 332 -0.39 3.30 -13.33
CA HIS A 332 -1.60 3.86 -12.73
C HIS A 332 -1.95 5.23 -13.33
N GLY A 333 -2.99 5.87 -12.80
CA GLY A 333 -3.28 7.28 -12.97
C GLY A 333 -2.99 8.08 -11.70
N MET A 334 -3.59 9.27 -11.55
CA MET A 334 -3.39 10.14 -10.38
C MET A 334 -4.63 11.02 -10.16
N ASP A 335 -4.94 11.34 -8.91
CA ASP A 335 -6.03 12.24 -8.58
C ASP A 335 -5.73 13.72 -8.96
N ALA A 336 -6.67 14.62 -8.68
CA ALA A 336 -6.52 16.04 -8.98
C ALA A 336 -5.39 16.75 -8.19
N LYS A 337 -4.89 16.15 -7.10
CA LYS A 337 -3.73 16.63 -6.32
C LYS A 337 -2.41 16.00 -6.80
N GLY A 338 -2.49 14.97 -7.64
CA GLY A 338 -1.36 14.16 -8.07
C GLY A 338 -1.05 12.99 -7.14
N ASP A 339 -1.92 12.67 -6.18
CA ASP A 339 -1.78 11.52 -5.29
C ASP A 339 -2.29 10.24 -5.99
N HIS A 340 -1.78 9.09 -5.55
CA HIS A 340 -2.25 7.76 -5.95
C HIS A 340 -2.10 6.74 -4.80
N GLY A 341 -2.54 5.50 -5.02
CA GLY A 341 -2.52 4.37 -4.08
C GLY A 341 -3.91 3.84 -3.67
N GLY A 342 -4.96 4.56 -4.02
CA GLY A 342 -6.36 4.25 -3.76
C GLY A 342 -7.10 3.60 -4.93
N GLU A 343 -8.40 3.90 -5.03
CA GLU A 343 -9.34 3.31 -6.00
C GLU A 343 -10.21 4.35 -6.72
N SER A 344 -9.88 5.65 -6.62
CA SER A 344 -10.64 6.67 -7.33
C SER A 344 -10.54 6.49 -8.84
N SER A 345 -11.50 7.04 -9.60
CA SER A 345 -11.54 6.89 -11.06
C SER A 345 -10.27 7.38 -11.73
N ASP A 346 -9.77 8.55 -11.36
CA ASP A 346 -8.58 9.13 -11.98
C ASP A 346 -7.30 8.34 -11.63
N GLU A 347 -7.25 7.66 -10.48
CA GLU A 347 -6.11 6.82 -10.07
C GLU A 347 -6.06 5.49 -10.82
N VAL A 348 -7.20 4.93 -11.24
CA VAL A 348 -7.23 3.62 -11.92
C VAL A 348 -7.21 3.72 -13.45
N GLU A 349 -7.50 4.90 -14.00
CA GLU A 349 -7.68 5.14 -15.43
C GLU A 349 -6.36 5.46 -16.16
N ALA A 350 -5.51 4.45 -16.34
CA ALA A 350 -4.28 4.57 -17.11
C ALA A 350 -4.49 4.34 -18.63
N ALA A 351 -3.43 4.53 -19.43
CA ALA A 351 -3.44 4.31 -20.87
C ALA A 351 -2.62 3.08 -21.29
N LEU A 352 -3.01 2.43 -22.39
CA LEU A 352 -2.20 1.45 -23.13
C LEU A 352 -2.19 1.83 -24.61
N TRP A 353 -0.99 1.96 -25.17
CA TRP A 353 -0.77 2.13 -26.60
C TRP A 353 0.23 1.09 -27.09
N MET A 354 -0.13 0.37 -28.14
CA MET A 354 0.75 -0.59 -28.82
C MET A 354 1.00 -0.14 -30.25
N TYR A 355 2.23 -0.32 -30.71
CA TYR A 355 2.67 0.05 -32.05
C TYR A 355 3.63 -0.95 -32.68
N SER A 356 3.48 -1.20 -33.97
CA SER A 356 4.50 -1.85 -34.78
C SER A 356 4.45 -1.41 -36.23
N LYS A 357 5.62 -1.22 -36.84
CA LYS A 357 5.77 -0.96 -38.29
C LYS A 357 5.26 -2.12 -39.16
N LYS A 358 5.24 -3.36 -38.62
CA LYS A 358 4.72 -4.56 -39.30
C LYS A 358 3.23 -4.46 -39.66
N GLY A 359 2.48 -3.61 -38.95
CA GLY A 359 1.07 -3.33 -39.23
C GLY A 359 0.15 -4.53 -39.02
N VAL A 360 0.25 -5.24 -37.89
CA VAL A 360 -0.47 -6.53 -37.66
C VAL A 360 -1.77 -6.41 -36.88
N PHE A 361 -2.11 -5.22 -36.38
CA PHE A 361 -3.26 -5.03 -35.52
C PHE A 361 -4.56 -4.91 -36.31
N GLY A 362 -5.66 -5.35 -35.70
CA GLY A 362 -6.97 -5.46 -36.32
C GLY A 362 -8.07 -4.78 -35.55
N ARG A 363 -9.22 -4.60 -36.20
CA ARG A 363 -10.49 -4.16 -35.59
C ARG A 363 -11.61 -5.04 -36.11
N SER A 364 -12.24 -5.79 -35.20
CA SER A 364 -13.34 -6.70 -35.53
C SER A 364 -14.60 -6.01 -36.07
N SER A 365 -14.70 -4.69 -35.90
CA SER A 365 -15.77 -3.90 -36.49
C SER A 365 -15.36 -2.43 -36.70
N PRO A 366 -16.02 -1.72 -37.64
CA PRO A 366 -15.72 -0.31 -37.91
C PRO A 366 -15.88 0.63 -36.71
N SER A 367 -16.73 0.29 -35.73
CA SER A 367 -16.93 1.09 -34.52
C SER A 367 -15.71 1.07 -33.57
N LEU A 368 -14.76 0.17 -33.78
CA LEU A 368 -13.55 0.04 -32.96
C LEU A 368 -12.34 0.78 -33.56
N LEU A 369 -12.48 1.38 -34.75
CA LEU A 369 -11.38 2.08 -35.44
C LEU A 369 -10.87 3.28 -34.64
N ALA A 370 -11.78 4.10 -34.10
CA ALA A 370 -11.41 5.24 -33.27
C ALA A 370 -11.07 4.77 -31.83
N PRO A 371 -10.03 5.32 -31.19
CA PRO A 371 -9.79 5.12 -29.76
C PRO A 371 -11.02 5.51 -28.92
N PRO A 372 -11.28 4.86 -27.76
CA PRO A 372 -12.35 5.26 -26.86
C PRO A 372 -12.29 6.73 -26.46
N SER A 373 -13.44 7.38 -26.32
CA SER A 373 -13.49 8.82 -26.02
C SER A 373 -13.12 9.15 -24.57
N ASN A 374 -13.20 8.16 -23.69
CA ASN A 374 -12.90 8.25 -22.27
C ASN A 374 -12.62 6.84 -21.72
N ALA A 375 -12.11 6.78 -20.48
CA ALA A 375 -11.66 5.51 -19.91
C ALA A 375 -12.79 4.54 -19.51
N LYS A 376 -14.06 4.97 -19.51
CA LYS A 376 -15.22 4.11 -19.19
C LYS A 376 -15.71 3.30 -20.39
N GLU A 377 -15.23 3.61 -21.59
CA GLU A 377 -15.64 2.96 -22.83
C GLU A 377 -14.58 1.94 -23.28
N ARG A 378 -15.00 0.69 -23.53
CA ARG A 378 -14.15 -0.37 -24.11
C ARG A 378 -12.78 -0.51 -23.44
N SER A 379 -12.76 -0.44 -22.11
CA SER A 379 -11.51 -0.55 -21.35
C SER A 379 -10.98 -1.98 -21.31
N THR A 380 -9.65 -2.10 -21.22
CA THR A 380 -8.93 -3.37 -20.97
C THR A 380 -8.26 -3.32 -19.61
N ARG A 381 -8.01 -4.48 -18.99
CA ARG A 381 -7.40 -4.55 -17.66
C ARG A 381 -5.90 -4.72 -17.77
N GLN A 382 -5.15 -4.25 -16.77
CA GLN A 382 -3.70 -4.40 -16.75
C GLN A 382 -3.22 -5.85 -16.86
N ILE A 383 -3.94 -6.77 -16.22
CA ILE A 383 -3.63 -8.19 -16.26
C ILE A 383 -3.77 -8.79 -17.67
N ASP A 384 -4.55 -8.18 -18.58
CA ASP A 384 -4.75 -8.65 -19.96
C ASP A 384 -3.48 -8.48 -20.82
N LEU A 385 -2.54 -7.64 -20.38
CA LEU A 385 -1.25 -7.45 -21.04
C LEU A 385 -0.40 -8.72 -21.02
N VAL A 386 -0.41 -9.45 -19.90
CA VAL A 386 0.47 -10.61 -19.69
C VAL A 386 0.22 -11.74 -20.68
N PRO A 387 -1.01 -12.26 -20.88
CA PRO A 387 -1.25 -13.28 -21.88
C PRO A 387 -1.06 -12.73 -23.30
N THR A 388 -1.36 -11.45 -23.53
CA THR A 388 -1.16 -10.80 -24.83
C THR A 388 0.32 -10.80 -25.23
N LEU A 389 1.21 -10.30 -24.37
CA LEU A 389 2.64 -10.28 -24.64
C LEU A 389 3.26 -11.67 -24.66
N SER A 390 2.80 -12.58 -23.79
CA SER A 390 3.29 -13.96 -23.78
C SER A 390 3.10 -14.61 -25.15
N LEU A 391 1.90 -14.51 -25.72
CA LEU A 391 1.59 -15.10 -27.01
C LEU A 391 2.24 -14.36 -28.18
N LEU A 392 2.24 -13.03 -28.17
CA LEU A 392 2.91 -12.23 -29.21
C LEU A 392 4.43 -12.50 -29.29
N LEU A 393 5.07 -12.82 -28.15
CA LEU A 393 6.50 -13.12 -28.05
C LEU A 393 6.81 -14.63 -28.09
N GLY A 394 5.78 -15.47 -28.16
CA GLY A 394 5.91 -16.91 -28.25
C GLY A 394 6.46 -17.57 -26.98
N VAL A 395 6.20 -17.02 -25.80
CA VAL A 395 6.53 -17.62 -24.50
C VAL A 395 5.26 -18.14 -23.78
N PRO A 396 5.39 -19.08 -22.82
CA PRO A 396 4.25 -19.55 -22.04
C PRO A 396 3.55 -18.41 -21.29
N ILE A 397 2.21 -18.47 -21.19
CA ILE A 397 1.45 -17.57 -20.31
C ILE A 397 1.76 -17.99 -18.86
N PRO A 398 2.17 -17.06 -17.98
CA PRO A 398 2.44 -17.37 -16.57
C PRO A 398 1.33 -18.16 -15.89
N PHE A 399 1.69 -19.13 -15.05
CA PHE A 399 0.74 -20.10 -14.49
C PHE A 399 -0.41 -19.44 -13.72
N ASN A 400 -0.14 -18.41 -12.94
CA ASN A 400 -1.14 -17.75 -12.08
C ASN A 400 -2.03 -16.74 -12.84
N ASN A 401 -1.78 -16.49 -14.14
CA ASN A 401 -2.45 -15.46 -14.92
C ASN A 401 -3.99 -15.63 -14.92
N LEU A 402 -4.69 -14.49 -14.87
CA LEU A 402 -6.15 -14.35 -14.96
C LEU A 402 -6.59 -13.41 -16.08
N GLY A 403 -5.64 -12.72 -16.72
CA GLY A 403 -5.93 -11.82 -17.84
C GLY A 403 -6.42 -12.57 -19.07
N ALA A 404 -7.09 -11.85 -19.96
CA ALA A 404 -7.51 -12.34 -21.26
C ALA A 404 -6.70 -11.67 -22.39
N PRO A 405 -6.58 -12.29 -23.58
CA PRO A 405 -5.91 -11.65 -24.72
C PRO A 405 -6.65 -10.40 -25.20
N ILE A 406 -5.90 -9.34 -25.49
CA ILE A 406 -6.39 -8.09 -26.09
C ILE A 406 -6.75 -8.34 -27.55
N GLU A 407 -7.99 -8.04 -27.93
CA GLU A 407 -8.56 -8.42 -29.23
C GLU A 407 -7.85 -7.78 -30.42
N GLU A 408 -7.49 -6.51 -30.31
CA GLU A 408 -6.80 -5.73 -31.33
C GLU A 408 -5.46 -6.34 -31.74
N ALA A 409 -4.83 -7.13 -30.86
CA ALA A 409 -3.54 -7.78 -31.12
C ALA A 409 -3.65 -9.09 -31.93
N PHE A 410 -4.84 -9.70 -32.02
CA PHE A 410 -5.00 -11.06 -32.56
C PHE A 410 -6.04 -11.19 -33.69
N THR A 411 -6.71 -10.10 -34.07
CA THR A 411 -7.74 -10.09 -35.13
C THR A 411 -7.19 -9.94 -36.55
N GLY A 412 -5.87 -9.77 -36.70
CA GLY A 412 -5.20 -9.61 -38.00
C GLY A 412 -5.49 -8.26 -38.67
N GLN A 413 -4.78 -7.94 -39.76
CA GLN A 413 -4.86 -6.62 -40.40
C GLN A 413 -6.29 -6.26 -40.88
N ASP A 414 -6.99 -7.26 -41.42
CA ASP A 414 -8.34 -7.07 -41.94
C ASP A 414 -9.42 -7.12 -40.84
N GLY A 415 -9.05 -7.47 -39.61
CA GLY A 415 -9.95 -7.54 -38.47
C GLY A 415 -10.87 -8.76 -38.46
N ASP A 416 -10.62 -9.76 -39.31
CA ASP A 416 -11.48 -10.93 -39.53
C ASP A 416 -10.83 -12.27 -39.17
N ASP A 417 -9.64 -12.26 -38.55
CA ASP A 417 -8.94 -13.47 -38.09
C ASP A 417 -9.53 -14.03 -36.78
N TRP A 418 -10.81 -14.42 -36.86
CA TRP A 418 -11.56 -15.00 -35.77
C TRP A 418 -11.04 -16.38 -35.36
N GLU A 419 -10.43 -17.12 -36.29
CA GLU A 419 -9.80 -18.40 -35.99
C GLU A 419 -8.62 -18.22 -35.03
N ASN A 420 -7.73 -17.27 -35.32
CA ASN A 420 -6.60 -16.95 -34.45
C ASN A 420 -7.08 -16.41 -33.11
N LEU A 421 -7.99 -15.42 -33.11
CA LEU A 421 -8.54 -14.83 -31.89
C LEU A 421 -9.20 -15.88 -30.99
N THR A 422 -10.01 -16.78 -31.56
CA THR A 422 -10.66 -17.85 -30.79
C THR A 422 -9.63 -18.82 -30.23
N SER A 423 -8.60 -19.15 -31.02
CA SER A 423 -7.53 -20.07 -30.61
C SER A 423 -6.73 -19.53 -29.42
N VAL A 424 -6.29 -18.27 -29.47
CA VAL A 424 -5.56 -17.64 -28.35
C VAL A 424 -6.43 -17.46 -27.11
N ARG A 425 -7.73 -17.18 -27.30
CA ARG A 425 -8.68 -17.03 -26.20
C ARG A 425 -8.94 -18.35 -25.51
N ARG A 426 -9.14 -19.44 -26.27
CA ARG A 426 -9.22 -20.81 -25.73
C ARG A 426 -7.96 -21.19 -24.97
N LEU A 427 -6.79 -20.92 -25.53
CA LEU A 427 -5.52 -21.26 -24.91
C LEU A 427 -5.35 -20.56 -23.55
N THR A 428 -5.68 -19.28 -23.49
CA THR A 428 -5.64 -18.50 -22.25
C THR A 428 -6.70 -18.96 -21.25
N ALA A 429 -7.93 -19.23 -21.72
CA ALA A 429 -8.98 -19.79 -20.88
C ALA A 429 -8.59 -21.14 -20.26
N ALA A 430 -7.93 -22.01 -21.02
CA ALA A 430 -7.43 -23.29 -20.52
C ALA A 430 -6.30 -23.13 -19.49
N GLN A 431 -5.40 -22.16 -19.67
CA GLN A 431 -4.39 -21.83 -18.66
C GLN A 431 -5.06 -21.36 -17.36
N ILE A 432 -6.06 -20.48 -17.46
CA ILE A 432 -6.84 -20.01 -16.30
C ILE A 432 -7.55 -21.18 -15.62
N HIS A 433 -8.17 -22.09 -16.39
CA HIS A 433 -8.82 -23.28 -15.82
C HIS A 433 -7.83 -24.15 -15.04
N ARG A 434 -6.66 -24.42 -15.62
CA ARG A 434 -5.60 -25.19 -14.96
C ARG A 434 -5.15 -24.53 -13.64
N TYR A 435 -5.06 -23.20 -13.63
CA TYR A 435 -4.76 -22.45 -12.41
C TYR A 435 -5.87 -22.62 -11.36
N GLN A 436 -7.15 -22.45 -11.76
CA GLN A 436 -8.30 -22.59 -10.86
C GLN A 436 -8.38 -24.00 -10.23
N ASP A 437 -8.13 -25.05 -11.00
CA ASP A 437 -8.11 -26.42 -10.49
C ASP A 437 -7.02 -26.63 -9.44
N ALA A 438 -5.79 -26.18 -9.74
CA ALA A 438 -4.68 -26.25 -8.80
C ALA A 438 -4.95 -25.44 -7.53
N TYR A 439 -5.60 -24.29 -7.68
CA TYR A 439 -5.97 -23.40 -6.58
C TYR A 439 -7.03 -24.04 -5.66
N ALA A 440 -8.09 -24.61 -6.25
CA ALA A 440 -9.15 -25.28 -5.51
C ALA A 440 -8.62 -26.48 -4.71
N LEU A 441 -7.73 -27.28 -5.31
CA LEU A 441 -7.05 -28.39 -4.64
C LEU A 441 -6.21 -27.92 -3.45
N ALA A 442 -5.47 -26.82 -3.61
CA ALA A 442 -4.60 -26.29 -2.56
C ALA A 442 -5.40 -25.67 -1.39
N ARG A 443 -6.57 -25.09 -1.65
CA ARG A 443 -7.42 -24.49 -0.59
C ARG A 443 -8.33 -25.47 0.16
N GLN A 444 -8.46 -26.73 -0.29
CA GLN A 444 -9.41 -27.71 0.29
C GLN A 444 -10.85 -27.18 0.37
N SER A 445 -11.22 -26.25 -0.51
CA SER A 445 -12.52 -25.58 -0.50
C SER A 445 -13.55 -26.39 -1.28
N ASP A 446 -14.74 -26.60 -0.70
CA ASP A 446 -15.90 -27.15 -1.41
C ASP A 446 -16.27 -26.18 -2.54
N GLY A 447 -16.20 -26.65 -3.79
CA GLY A 447 -16.19 -25.85 -5.03
C GLY A 447 -17.49 -25.10 -5.40
N ASP A 448 -18.30 -24.67 -4.44
CA ASP A 448 -19.62 -24.08 -4.68
C ASP A 448 -19.52 -22.71 -5.40
N ALA A 449 -18.55 -21.88 -5.02
CA ALA A 449 -18.30 -20.57 -5.63
C ALA A 449 -17.85 -20.63 -7.11
N MET A 450 -17.26 -21.76 -7.54
CA MET A 450 -16.73 -21.96 -8.89
C MET A 450 -17.68 -22.73 -9.81
N SER A 451 -18.87 -23.09 -9.33
CA SER A 451 -19.86 -23.86 -10.10
C SER A 451 -20.25 -23.21 -11.43
N VAL A 452 -20.48 -21.89 -11.44
CA VAL A 452 -20.86 -21.14 -12.65
C VAL A 452 -19.72 -21.08 -13.67
N PRO A 453 -18.48 -20.66 -13.32
CA PRO A 453 -17.33 -20.78 -14.21
C PRO A 453 -17.13 -22.17 -14.80
N LEU A 454 -17.26 -23.24 -14.01
CA LEU A 454 -17.09 -24.62 -14.48
C LEU A 454 -18.12 -25.00 -15.56
N VAL A 455 -19.38 -24.59 -15.41
CA VAL A 455 -20.41 -24.81 -16.44
C VAL A 455 -20.11 -24.02 -17.71
N LEU A 456 -19.68 -22.76 -17.58
CA LEU A 456 -19.31 -21.93 -18.74
C LEU A 456 -18.11 -22.51 -19.50
N TRP A 457 -17.12 -23.04 -18.79
CA TRP A 457 -15.99 -23.75 -19.39
C TRP A 457 -16.43 -24.99 -20.17
N ALA A 458 -17.28 -25.82 -19.57
CA ALA A 458 -17.79 -27.03 -20.22
C ALA A 458 -18.51 -26.69 -21.52
N ASN A 459 -19.39 -25.68 -21.50
CA ASN A 459 -20.11 -25.22 -22.69
C ASN A 459 -19.16 -24.67 -23.77
N ALA A 460 -18.20 -23.83 -23.39
CA ALA A 460 -17.23 -23.27 -24.35
C ALA A 460 -16.34 -24.37 -24.97
N THR A 461 -16.01 -25.41 -24.21
CA THR A 461 -15.25 -26.57 -24.70
C THR A 461 -16.09 -27.42 -25.64
N GLU A 462 -17.38 -27.61 -25.36
CA GLU A 462 -18.31 -28.30 -26.26
C GLU A 462 -18.47 -27.53 -27.59
N ASP A 463 -18.63 -26.21 -27.54
CA ASP A 463 -18.69 -25.36 -28.74
C ASP A 463 -17.42 -25.49 -29.58
N TRP A 464 -16.25 -25.51 -28.94
CA TRP A 464 -14.97 -25.73 -29.62
C TRP A 464 -14.89 -27.11 -30.29
N ASP A 465 -15.32 -28.17 -29.61
CA ASP A 465 -15.30 -29.53 -30.14
C ASP A 465 -16.25 -29.67 -31.34
N LEU A 466 -17.41 -29.03 -31.31
CA LEU A 466 -18.33 -28.93 -32.44
C LEU A 466 -17.71 -28.18 -33.61
N LEU A 467 -17.01 -27.08 -33.32
CA LEU A 467 -16.30 -26.27 -34.30
C LEU A 467 -15.21 -27.10 -35.00
N GLN A 468 -14.38 -27.83 -34.25
CA GLN A 468 -13.30 -28.67 -34.80
C GLN A 468 -13.81 -29.86 -35.63
N ARG A 469 -15.01 -30.36 -35.35
CA ARG A 469 -15.64 -31.42 -36.16
C ARG A 469 -16.23 -30.89 -37.47
N SER A 470 -16.44 -29.59 -37.60
CA SER A 470 -16.90 -28.97 -38.84
C SER A 470 -15.77 -28.95 -39.87
N ARG A 471 -16.05 -29.40 -41.10
CA ARG A 471 -15.08 -29.35 -42.20
C ARG A 471 -14.80 -27.93 -42.70
N SER A 472 -15.73 -27.01 -42.46
CA SER A 472 -15.62 -25.60 -42.86
C SER A 472 -16.44 -24.75 -41.88
N PRO A 473 -15.88 -24.43 -40.69
CA PRO A 473 -16.54 -23.57 -39.73
C PRO A 473 -16.86 -22.20 -40.34
N THR A 474 -18.06 -21.67 -40.05
CA THR A 474 -18.42 -20.32 -40.48
C THR A 474 -17.81 -19.28 -39.54
N THR A 475 -17.65 -18.04 -40.00
CA THR A 475 -17.19 -16.92 -39.17
C THR A 475 -18.06 -16.73 -37.92
N GLN A 476 -19.38 -16.93 -38.03
CA GLN A 476 -20.28 -16.82 -36.90
C GLN A 476 -19.99 -17.90 -35.83
N GLN A 477 -19.66 -19.13 -36.24
CA GLN A 477 -19.29 -20.17 -35.28
C GLN A 477 -18.02 -19.79 -34.51
N TRP A 478 -17.01 -19.22 -35.18
CA TRP A 478 -15.82 -18.72 -34.49
C TRP A 478 -16.16 -17.58 -33.52
N ILE A 479 -16.99 -16.62 -33.92
CA ILE A 479 -17.45 -15.51 -33.07
C ILE A 479 -18.18 -16.03 -31.83
N ASP A 480 -19.09 -16.99 -31.99
CA ASP A 480 -19.89 -17.57 -30.91
C ASP A 480 -19.00 -18.34 -29.93
N THR A 481 -18.10 -19.19 -30.41
CA THR A 481 -17.13 -19.92 -29.56
C THR A 481 -16.18 -18.96 -28.84
N ASN A 482 -15.70 -17.91 -29.52
CA ASN A 482 -14.90 -16.86 -28.91
C ASN A 482 -15.65 -16.15 -27.78
N ALA A 483 -16.93 -15.83 -27.98
CA ALA A 483 -17.78 -15.23 -26.98
C ALA A 483 -18.01 -16.15 -25.77
N ALA A 484 -18.14 -17.47 -25.99
CA ALA A 484 -18.28 -18.46 -24.92
C ALA A 484 -17.04 -18.48 -24.00
N PHE A 485 -15.82 -18.54 -24.56
CA PHE A 485 -14.59 -18.47 -23.76
C PHE A 485 -14.41 -17.10 -23.09
N SER A 486 -14.74 -16.00 -23.78
CA SER A 486 -14.71 -14.65 -23.19
C SER A 486 -15.62 -14.55 -21.96
N LYS A 487 -16.81 -15.14 -22.04
CA LYS A 487 -17.77 -15.19 -20.92
C LYS A 487 -17.21 -15.99 -19.74
N TYR A 488 -16.61 -17.15 -19.99
CA TYR A 488 -15.94 -17.95 -18.96
C TYR A 488 -14.84 -17.15 -18.25
N GLN A 489 -13.96 -16.48 -19.01
CA GLN A 489 -12.85 -15.70 -18.44
C GLN A 489 -13.37 -14.53 -17.58
N LYS A 490 -14.35 -13.79 -18.09
CA LYS A 490 -14.97 -12.66 -17.36
C LYS A 490 -15.62 -13.11 -16.06
N GLU A 491 -16.36 -14.21 -16.08
CA GLU A 491 -17.01 -14.76 -14.89
C GLU A 491 -15.97 -15.27 -13.87
N THR A 492 -14.97 -16.02 -14.33
CA THR A 492 -13.88 -16.52 -13.48
C THR A 492 -13.15 -15.38 -12.78
N LEU A 493 -12.81 -14.33 -13.51
CA LEU A 493 -12.17 -13.15 -12.93
C LEU A 493 -13.07 -12.43 -11.93
N SER A 494 -14.38 -12.31 -12.22
CA SER A 494 -15.37 -11.72 -11.31
C SER A 494 -15.40 -12.46 -9.97
N VAL A 495 -15.44 -13.80 -10.01
CA VAL A 495 -15.39 -14.65 -8.82
C VAL A 495 -14.04 -14.52 -8.09
N CYS A 496 -12.92 -14.54 -8.81
CA CYS A 496 -11.60 -14.34 -8.18
C CYS A 496 -11.48 -12.98 -7.48
N ARG A 497 -12.00 -11.92 -8.11
CA ARG A 497 -12.00 -10.57 -7.54
C ARG A 497 -12.89 -10.49 -6.30
N SER A 498 -14.06 -11.11 -6.29
CA SER A 498 -14.90 -11.12 -5.09
C SER A 498 -14.25 -11.92 -3.95
N LEU A 499 -13.50 -12.98 -4.25
CA LEU A 499 -12.81 -13.78 -3.24
C LEU A 499 -11.52 -13.14 -2.70
N TRP A 500 -10.82 -12.32 -3.49
CA TRP A 500 -9.48 -11.83 -3.13
C TRP A 500 -9.38 -10.32 -2.93
N ALA A 501 -10.33 -9.55 -3.44
CA ALA A 501 -10.31 -8.09 -3.41
C ALA A 501 -11.54 -7.47 -2.70
N SER A 502 -12.35 -8.26 -1.96
CA SER A 502 -13.47 -7.73 -1.17
C SER A 502 -13.16 -7.75 0.33
N PHE A 503 -13.49 -6.68 1.05
CA PHE A 503 -13.35 -6.66 2.50
C PHE A 503 -14.45 -7.50 3.18
N ASP A 504 -14.11 -8.27 4.21
CA ASP A 504 -15.14 -8.81 5.11
C ASP A 504 -15.54 -7.72 6.11
N LEU A 505 -16.49 -6.90 5.67
CA LEU A 505 -17.07 -5.81 6.44
C LEU A 505 -17.65 -6.28 7.77
N THR A 506 -18.14 -7.51 7.87
CA THR A 506 -18.72 -8.03 9.12
C THR A 506 -17.63 -8.19 10.17
N SER A 507 -16.52 -8.83 9.81
CA SER A 507 -15.36 -8.98 10.69
C SER A 507 -14.73 -7.63 11.04
N MET A 508 -14.60 -6.72 10.06
CA MET A 508 -14.08 -5.37 10.28
C MET A 508 -14.93 -4.55 11.24
N VAL A 509 -16.24 -4.44 11.00
CA VAL A 509 -17.16 -3.68 11.87
C VAL A 509 -17.22 -4.28 13.26
N THR A 510 -17.21 -5.63 13.38
CA THR A 510 -17.15 -6.29 14.68
C THR A 510 -15.85 -5.97 15.41
N GLY A 511 -14.70 -6.00 14.71
CA GLY A 511 -13.40 -5.64 15.27
C GLY A 511 -13.32 -4.17 15.74
N ILE A 512 -13.86 -3.24 14.95
CA ILE A 512 -13.98 -1.82 15.31
C ILE A 512 -14.90 -1.67 16.54
N GLY A 513 -16.04 -2.36 16.55
CA GLY A 513 -16.99 -2.32 17.66
C GLY A 513 -16.38 -2.81 18.97
N VAL A 514 -15.64 -3.92 18.95
CA VAL A 514 -14.91 -4.46 20.12
C VAL A 514 -13.82 -3.49 20.58
N SER A 515 -13.06 -2.91 19.66
CA SER A 515 -12.00 -1.94 19.97
C SER A 515 -12.57 -0.63 20.55
N PHE A 516 -13.69 -0.15 20.01
CA PHE A 516 -14.36 1.04 20.53
C PHE A 516 -14.95 0.80 21.92
N ALA A 517 -15.62 -0.33 22.14
CA ALA A 517 -16.20 -0.68 23.44
C ALA A 517 -15.13 -0.76 24.54
N THR A 518 -13.97 -1.34 24.22
CA THR A 518 -12.83 -1.43 25.15
C THR A 518 -12.19 -0.07 25.41
N LEU A 519 -12.12 0.83 24.41
CA LEU A 519 -11.69 2.22 24.61
C LEU A 519 -12.64 3.01 25.51
N VAL A 520 -13.95 2.80 25.39
CA VAL A 520 -14.97 3.39 26.27
C VAL A 520 -14.77 2.92 27.71
N VAL A 521 -14.58 1.62 27.93
CA VAL A 521 -14.26 1.05 29.26
C VAL A 521 -12.97 1.66 29.81
N LEU A 522 -11.91 1.73 29.01
CA LEU A 522 -10.66 2.42 29.39
C LEU A 522 -10.88 3.91 29.70
N GLY A 523 -11.80 4.57 29.02
CA GLY A 523 -12.20 5.96 29.26
C GLY A 523 -12.80 6.18 30.64
N PHE A 524 -13.63 5.24 31.12
CA PHE A 524 -14.19 5.27 32.47
C PHE A 524 -13.15 5.04 33.57
N TYR A 525 -12.07 4.31 33.28
CA TYR A 525 -11.01 3.99 34.26
C TYR A 525 -9.81 4.97 34.24
N ALA A 526 -9.68 5.84 33.24
CA ALA A 526 -8.47 6.61 33.04
C ALA A 526 -8.59 8.08 33.48
N ARG A 527 -7.72 8.48 34.42
CA ARG A 527 -7.35 9.89 34.59
C ARG A 527 -6.47 10.32 33.40
N GLY A 528 -7.09 10.82 32.32
CA GLY A 528 -6.38 11.27 31.11
C GLY A 528 -7.27 11.53 29.87
N PHE A 529 -8.36 12.26 30.03
CA PHE A 529 -9.43 12.43 29.01
C PHE A 529 -9.00 13.15 27.72
N ALA A 530 -8.11 14.15 27.81
CA ALA A 530 -7.82 15.07 26.71
C ALA A 530 -7.09 14.42 25.52
N PHE A 531 -6.02 13.64 25.77
CA PHE A 531 -5.24 12.99 24.69
C PHE A 531 -6.10 11.98 23.91
N ARG A 532 -6.91 11.19 24.61
CA ARG A 532 -7.77 10.17 24.00
C ARG A 532 -8.93 10.78 23.21
N MET A 533 -9.54 11.84 23.73
CA MET A 533 -10.54 12.61 22.99
C MET A 533 -9.94 13.19 21.71
N GLY A 534 -8.72 13.72 21.79
CA GLY A 534 -7.97 14.16 20.62
C GLY A 534 -7.76 13.07 19.58
N LEU A 535 -7.37 11.85 20.00
CA LEU A 535 -7.19 10.72 19.08
C LEU A 535 -8.51 10.30 18.42
N LEU A 536 -9.62 10.27 19.17
CA LEU A 536 -10.95 9.98 18.62
C LEU A 536 -11.37 11.02 17.58
N LEU A 537 -11.18 12.31 17.88
CA LEU A 537 -11.46 13.39 16.94
C LEU A 537 -10.55 13.34 15.71
N SER A 538 -9.29 12.92 15.86
CA SER A 538 -8.37 12.71 14.74
C SER A 538 -8.84 11.55 13.84
N ALA A 539 -9.35 10.47 14.42
CA ALA A 539 -9.94 9.37 13.66
C ALA A 539 -11.22 9.81 12.92
N ILE A 540 -12.06 10.62 13.57
CA ILE A 540 -13.25 11.21 12.92
C ILE A 540 -12.85 12.12 11.76
N TYR A 541 -11.81 12.95 11.92
CA TYR A 541 -11.28 13.78 10.84
C TYR A 541 -10.89 12.95 9.62
N TRP A 542 -10.06 11.92 9.79
CA TRP A 542 -9.60 11.07 8.70
C TRP A 542 -10.72 10.23 8.08
N PHE A 543 -11.71 9.81 8.87
CA PHE A 543 -12.91 9.16 8.34
C PHE A 543 -13.71 10.09 7.44
N LEU A 544 -13.91 11.34 7.85
CA LEU A 544 -14.61 12.33 7.05
C LEU A 544 -13.85 12.70 5.78
N ASP A 545 -12.52 12.74 5.84
CA ASP A 545 -11.67 13.01 4.68
C ASP A 545 -11.76 11.89 3.64
N ALA A 546 -11.65 10.63 4.07
CA ALA A 546 -11.83 9.48 3.20
C ALA A 546 -13.25 9.39 2.61
N ALA A 547 -14.26 9.78 3.38
CA ALA A 547 -15.65 9.81 2.92
C ALA A 547 -15.93 10.92 1.90
N ASP A 548 -15.21 12.04 1.98
CA ASP A 548 -15.26 13.15 1.01
C ASP A 548 -14.60 12.72 -0.30
N ASP A 549 -13.39 12.15 -0.24
CA ASP A 549 -12.66 11.65 -1.41
C ASP A 549 -13.38 10.49 -2.10
N GLY A 550 -14.11 9.66 -1.35
CA GLY A 550 -14.89 8.52 -1.88
C GLY A 550 -16.36 8.82 -2.23
N GLU A 551 -16.82 10.07 -2.08
CA GLU A 551 -18.22 10.50 -2.30
C GLU A 551 -19.30 9.70 -1.53
N TRP A 552 -18.98 9.14 -0.36
CA TRP A 552 -19.83 8.13 0.33
C TRP A 552 -21.23 8.62 0.71
N PHE A 553 -21.42 9.92 0.92
CA PHE A 553 -22.66 10.47 1.49
C PHE A 553 -23.52 11.27 0.50
N GLY A 554 -23.08 11.46 -0.75
CA GLY A 554 -23.84 12.24 -1.76
C GLY A 554 -24.26 13.65 -1.29
N THR A 555 -23.55 14.21 -0.31
CA THR A 555 -23.80 15.54 0.26
C THR A 555 -22.92 16.56 -0.47
N SER A 556 -23.29 17.85 -0.47
CA SER A 556 -22.43 18.87 -1.09
C SER A 556 -21.07 18.91 -0.39
N ASN A 557 -19.97 18.77 -1.14
CA ASN A 557 -18.58 18.73 -0.67
C ASN A 557 -18.23 19.88 0.30
N ASP A 558 -18.93 21.01 0.21
CA ASP A 558 -18.75 22.15 1.12
C ASP A 558 -19.10 21.85 2.59
N VAL A 559 -20.08 21.00 2.87
CA VAL A 559 -20.51 20.72 4.26
C VAL A 559 -19.53 19.79 4.98
N LEU A 560 -19.11 18.69 4.34
CA LEU A 560 -18.11 17.77 4.88
C LEU A 560 -16.78 18.50 5.10
N ARG A 561 -16.38 19.35 4.13
CA ARG A 561 -15.21 20.20 4.24
C ARG A 561 -15.24 21.13 5.46
N VAL A 562 -16.38 21.75 5.76
CA VAL A 562 -16.51 22.63 6.94
C VAL A 562 -16.41 21.82 8.23
N ILE A 563 -17.07 20.65 8.31
CA ILE A 563 -17.04 19.80 9.50
C ILE A 563 -15.62 19.29 9.77
N ARG A 564 -14.89 18.79 8.76
CA ARG A 564 -13.52 18.30 8.96
C ARG A 564 -12.58 19.39 9.48
N VAL A 565 -12.70 20.62 8.98
CA VAL A 565 -11.88 21.75 9.42
C VAL A 565 -12.14 22.08 10.89
N ILE A 566 -13.41 22.08 11.31
CA ILE A 566 -13.78 22.30 12.72
C ILE A 566 -13.20 21.19 13.61
N VAL A 567 -13.32 19.92 13.20
CA VAL A 567 -12.77 18.78 13.96
C VAL A 567 -11.25 18.91 14.09
N ALA A 568 -10.53 19.23 13.01
CA ALA A 568 -9.08 19.45 13.04
C ALA A 568 -8.68 20.62 13.96
N GLN A 569 -9.41 21.74 13.90
CA GLN A 569 -9.17 22.89 14.78
C GLN A 569 -9.39 22.55 16.26
N LEU A 570 -10.40 21.73 16.58
CA LEU A 570 -10.63 21.26 17.95
C LEU A 570 -9.46 20.39 18.44
N VAL A 571 -8.96 19.48 17.61
CA VAL A 571 -7.80 18.64 17.96
C VAL A 571 -6.55 19.50 18.19
N LEU A 572 -6.25 20.44 17.30
CA LEU A 572 -5.13 21.37 17.46
C LEU A 572 -5.31 22.29 18.67
N GLY A 573 -6.54 22.72 18.96
CA GLY A 573 -6.87 23.49 20.15
C GLY A 573 -6.61 22.70 21.45
N ILE A 574 -6.97 21.41 21.47
CA ILE A 574 -6.68 20.51 22.59
C ILE A 574 -5.16 20.30 22.73
N ALA A 575 -4.46 20.03 21.63
CA ALA A 575 -3.03 19.71 21.62
C ALA A 575 -2.13 20.92 21.92
N LEU A 576 -2.35 22.04 21.23
CA LEU A 576 -1.42 23.17 21.24
C LEU A 576 -1.87 24.28 22.18
N ALA A 577 -3.15 24.65 22.21
CA ALA A 577 -3.60 25.75 23.07
C ALA A 577 -3.83 25.28 24.52
N ALA A 578 -4.76 24.35 24.74
CA ALA A 578 -5.07 23.81 26.06
C ALA A 578 -3.89 23.00 26.61
N GLY A 579 -3.24 22.23 25.76
CA GLY A 579 -2.07 21.43 26.10
C GLY A 579 -0.90 22.22 26.65
N TYR A 580 -0.37 23.18 25.89
CA TYR A 580 0.76 23.99 26.36
C TYR A 580 0.40 24.84 27.58
N SER A 581 -0.83 25.37 27.63
CA SER A 581 -1.31 26.10 28.81
C SER A 581 -1.28 25.20 30.05
N THR A 582 -1.73 23.94 29.90
CA THR A 582 -1.70 22.94 30.98
C THR A 582 -0.27 22.58 31.36
N PHE A 583 0.63 22.34 30.40
CA PHE A 583 2.03 22.05 30.69
C PHE A 583 2.73 23.20 31.41
N ALA A 584 2.54 24.44 30.94
CA ALA A 584 3.16 25.63 31.50
C ALA A 584 2.67 25.94 32.92
N TRP A 585 1.40 25.64 33.22
CA TRP A 585 0.78 25.97 34.50
C TRP A 585 0.66 24.77 35.44
N SER A 586 0.99 23.56 34.98
CA SER A 586 1.05 22.38 35.84
C SER A 586 2.25 22.46 36.77
N ALA A 587 2.00 22.36 38.07
CA ALA A 587 3.02 21.97 39.04
C ALA A 587 3.57 20.58 38.67
N PRO A 588 4.77 20.18 39.13
CA PRO A 588 5.16 18.78 39.11
C PRO A 588 3.98 17.94 39.63
N LEU A 589 3.65 16.82 38.97
CA LEU A 589 2.55 15.94 39.36
C LEU A 589 2.92 15.13 40.63
N LEU A 590 3.37 15.85 41.64
CA LEU A 590 3.92 15.46 42.93
C LEU A 590 3.34 16.42 43.95
N SER A 591 2.58 15.89 44.91
CA SER A 591 2.12 16.62 46.09
C SER A 591 2.98 16.22 47.28
N VAL A 592 3.39 17.19 48.10
CA VAL A 592 4.11 16.96 49.35
C VAL A 592 3.21 17.41 50.47
N GLU A 593 2.60 16.45 51.17
CA GLU A 593 1.70 16.72 52.28
C GLU A 593 2.41 16.51 53.62
N ALA A 594 2.30 17.51 54.50
CA ALA A 594 2.67 17.40 55.89
C ALA A 594 1.38 17.26 56.71
N SER A 595 1.04 16.03 57.13
CA SER A 595 -0.11 15.81 58.00
C SER A 595 0.30 15.90 59.48
N PRO A 596 -0.44 16.63 60.34
CA PRO A 596 -0.29 16.49 61.78
C PRO A 596 -0.74 15.09 62.19
N ASN A 597 0.03 14.45 63.08
CA ASN A 597 -0.27 13.08 63.51
C ASN A 597 -1.68 13.01 64.09
N LYS A 598 -2.54 12.16 63.51
CA LYS A 598 -3.86 11.90 64.07
C LYS A 598 -3.71 11.08 65.34
N GLU A 599 -4.52 11.37 66.34
CA GLU A 599 -4.47 10.74 67.67
C GLU A 599 -4.71 9.21 67.60
N GLU A 600 -5.42 8.75 66.57
CA GLU A 600 -5.62 7.33 66.25
C GLU A 600 -4.33 6.65 65.75
N ASP A 601 -3.47 7.35 65.00
CA ASP A 601 -2.21 6.81 64.48
C ASP A 601 -1.12 6.72 65.57
N ILE A 602 -1.23 7.55 66.61
CA ILE A 602 -0.41 7.49 67.83
C ILE A 602 -0.82 6.27 68.68
N LYS A 603 -2.12 5.99 68.81
CA LYS A 603 -2.65 4.82 69.53
C LYS A 603 -2.41 3.51 68.79
N ALA A 604 -2.37 3.53 67.46
CA ALA A 604 -2.08 2.37 66.61
C ALA A 604 -0.57 2.05 66.48
N GLY A 605 0.32 2.87 67.08
CA GLY A 605 1.77 2.67 67.05
C GLY A 605 2.41 2.91 65.69
N ILE A 606 1.75 3.69 64.82
CA ILE A 606 2.23 4.03 63.47
C ILE A 606 3.17 5.26 63.54
N VAL A 607 3.04 6.11 64.56
CA VAL A 607 3.93 7.25 64.83
C VAL A 607 4.30 7.32 66.31
N TYR A 608 5.58 7.52 66.65
CA TYR A 608 6.05 7.68 68.03
C TYR A 608 6.23 9.17 68.40
N PRO A 609 5.79 9.64 69.58
CA PRO A 609 5.95 11.04 69.95
C PRO A 609 7.41 11.35 70.32
N THR A 610 7.95 12.44 69.79
CA THR A 610 9.24 13.01 70.21
C THR A 610 9.04 14.10 71.26
N THR A 611 10.01 14.26 72.18
CA THR A 611 9.98 15.15 73.37
C THR A 611 10.03 16.66 73.07
N SER A 612 9.73 17.09 71.86
CA SER A 612 9.64 18.50 71.50
C SER A 612 8.50 18.68 70.49
N GLY A 613 7.41 19.29 70.93
CA GLY A 613 6.11 19.30 70.25
C GLY A 613 6.09 19.93 68.86
N SER A 614 6.34 19.11 67.83
CA SER A 614 5.82 19.21 66.46
C SER A 614 6.48 18.12 65.62
N SER A 615 5.81 16.99 65.39
CA SER A 615 6.28 15.94 64.49
C SER A 615 5.30 15.77 63.33
N SER A 616 5.60 16.38 62.19
CA SER A 616 4.87 16.16 60.93
C SER A 616 5.53 15.05 60.12
N ALA A 617 4.75 14.09 59.64
CA ALA A 617 5.19 13.12 58.64
C ALA A 617 5.08 13.75 57.25
N VAL A 618 6.16 13.74 56.46
CA VAL A 618 6.18 14.24 55.07
C VAL A 618 5.84 13.08 54.14
N THR A 619 4.67 13.14 53.51
CA THR A 619 4.24 12.15 52.51
C THR A 619 4.37 12.77 51.12
N ILE A 620 5.16 12.13 50.26
CA ILE A 620 5.25 12.51 48.84
C ILE A 620 4.25 11.64 48.07
N LEU A 621 3.18 12.27 47.58
CA LEU A 621 2.15 11.64 46.77
C LEU A 621 2.41 11.96 45.29
N GLY A 622 2.66 10.94 44.49
CA GLY A 622 2.77 11.08 43.03
C GLY A 622 3.23 9.79 42.38
N TYR A 623 3.48 9.84 41.08
CA TYR A 623 3.90 8.67 40.30
C TYR A 623 5.42 8.60 40.23
N ALA A 624 5.97 7.42 40.52
CA ALA A 624 7.41 7.18 40.45
C ALA A 624 7.91 6.88 39.02
N ASN A 625 7.00 6.72 38.05
CA ASN A 625 7.32 6.35 36.68
C ASN A 625 7.17 7.52 35.70
N VAL A 626 7.72 7.35 34.50
CA VAL A 626 7.75 8.38 33.45
C VAL A 626 6.34 8.87 33.06
N HIS A 627 5.34 7.99 33.20
CA HIS A 627 3.94 8.23 32.85
C HIS A 627 3.26 9.32 33.69
N GLY A 628 3.72 9.57 34.92
CA GLY A 628 3.21 10.66 35.73
C GLY A 628 4.14 11.87 35.80
N THR A 629 5.10 12.00 34.87
CA THR A 629 5.92 13.20 34.78
C THR A 629 5.17 14.32 34.04
N ARG A 630 5.39 15.58 34.44
CA ARG A 630 4.87 16.74 33.69
C ARG A 630 5.38 16.78 32.25
N TYR A 631 6.59 16.28 32.00
CA TYR A 631 7.22 16.28 30.67
C TYR A 631 6.55 15.31 29.70
N PHE A 632 5.90 14.25 30.20
CA PHE A 632 5.12 13.35 29.36
C PHE A 632 3.89 14.04 28.75
N LEU A 633 3.40 15.14 29.33
CA LEU A 633 2.39 15.98 28.68
C LEU A 633 2.93 16.50 27.34
N LEU A 634 4.14 17.08 27.30
CA LEU A 634 4.70 17.61 26.05
C LEU A 634 4.78 16.55 24.94
N VAL A 635 5.14 15.33 25.30
CA VAL A 635 5.17 14.17 24.38
C VAL A 635 3.78 13.88 23.83
N THR A 636 2.75 13.79 24.68
CA THR A 636 1.37 13.50 24.24
C THR A 636 0.75 14.64 23.41
N LEU A 637 1.08 15.90 23.70
CA LEU A 637 0.59 17.06 22.94
C LEU A 637 1.13 17.07 21.50
N TRP A 638 2.44 16.93 21.34
CA TRP A 638 3.06 16.90 20.01
C TRP A 638 2.66 15.67 19.23
N SER A 639 2.57 14.52 19.90
CA SER A 639 2.09 13.28 19.28
C SER A 639 0.69 13.45 18.71
N LEU A 640 -0.22 14.08 19.45
CA LEU A 640 -1.58 14.34 18.99
C LEU A 640 -1.62 15.26 17.78
N ALA A 641 -0.84 16.35 17.80
CA ALA A 641 -0.75 17.28 16.67
C ALA A 641 -0.18 16.59 15.42
N ILE A 642 0.87 15.77 15.58
CA ILE A 642 1.51 15.03 14.49
C ILE A 642 0.54 13.98 13.91
N ILE A 643 -0.16 13.22 14.77
CA ILE A 643 -1.12 12.19 14.34
C ILE A 643 -2.27 12.80 13.51
N LEU A 644 -2.72 14.01 13.84
CA LEU A 644 -3.75 14.69 13.06
C LEU A 644 -3.28 15.03 11.64
N VAL A 645 -2.04 15.52 11.50
CA VAL A 645 -1.52 16.03 10.21
C VAL A 645 -0.87 14.96 9.33
N GLN A 646 -0.82 13.72 9.81
CA GLN A 646 -0.29 12.57 9.07
C GLN A 646 -1.42 11.66 8.63
N LYS A 647 -1.35 11.12 7.40
CA LYS A 647 -2.28 10.08 6.93
C LYS A 647 -2.34 8.94 7.96
N PRO A 648 -3.45 8.17 8.08
CA PRO A 648 -3.64 7.19 9.16
C PRO A 648 -2.48 6.20 9.37
N MET A 649 -1.82 5.79 8.29
CA MET A 649 -0.60 4.96 8.34
C MET A 649 0.57 5.65 9.06
N GLY A 650 0.82 6.92 8.77
CA GLY A 650 1.80 7.74 9.48
C GLY A 650 1.43 7.92 10.96
N GLY A 651 0.14 8.09 11.26
CA GLY A 651 -0.35 8.10 12.65
C GLY A 651 -0.05 6.79 13.40
N GLY A 652 -0.23 5.65 12.74
CA GLY A 652 0.14 4.33 13.27
C GLY A 652 1.65 4.20 13.54
N ALA A 653 2.49 4.67 12.60
CA ALA A 653 3.95 4.68 12.77
C ALA A 653 4.38 5.53 13.97
N ILE A 654 3.80 6.73 14.13
CA ILE A 654 4.06 7.60 15.29
C ILE A 654 3.60 6.93 16.60
N GLY A 655 2.48 6.21 16.58
CA GLY A 655 2.01 5.41 17.72
C GLY A 655 3.01 4.32 18.14
N LEU A 656 3.60 3.60 17.19
CA LEU A 656 4.65 2.60 17.44
C LEU A 656 5.93 3.25 17.98
N LEU A 657 6.35 4.37 17.40
CA LEU A 657 7.50 5.14 17.89
C LEU A 657 7.31 5.59 19.34
N LEU A 658 6.13 6.10 19.69
CA LEU A 658 5.78 6.46 21.07
C LEU A 658 5.89 5.27 22.02
N LEU A 659 5.37 4.11 21.62
CA LEU A 659 5.45 2.90 22.42
C LEU A 659 6.92 2.51 22.67
N GLN A 660 7.74 2.51 21.62
CA GLN A 660 9.16 2.18 21.71
C GLN A 660 9.94 3.18 22.57
N ILE A 661 9.66 4.48 22.46
CA ILE A 661 10.26 5.52 23.33
C ILE A 661 9.88 5.25 24.79
N LEU A 662 8.61 4.95 25.07
CA LEU A 662 8.16 4.67 26.44
C LEU A 662 8.77 3.39 27.02
N THR A 663 8.86 2.33 26.20
CA THR A 663 9.54 1.09 26.59
C THR A 663 11.04 1.33 26.84
N LEU A 664 11.70 2.12 26.01
CA LEU A 664 13.10 2.49 26.21
C LEU A 664 13.31 3.21 27.54
N LEU A 665 12.44 4.18 27.88
CA LEU A 665 12.51 4.91 29.14
C LEU A 665 12.36 3.98 30.35
N GLU A 666 11.44 3.01 30.29
CA GLU A 666 11.25 2.02 31.36
C GLU A 666 12.44 1.06 31.48
N ILE A 667 13.01 0.61 30.35
CA ILE A 667 14.22 -0.23 30.33
C ILE A 667 15.40 0.51 30.96
N ILE A 668 15.57 1.79 30.64
CA ILE A 668 16.63 2.64 31.20
C ILE A 668 16.48 2.75 32.71
N ASP A 669 15.27 3.01 33.20
CA ASP A 669 15.01 3.15 34.63
C ASP A 669 15.20 1.82 35.38
N THR A 670 14.56 0.75 34.90
CA THR A 670 14.62 -0.59 35.51
C THR A 670 16.06 -1.11 35.64
N ASN A 671 16.89 -0.86 34.63
CA ASN A 671 18.29 -1.32 34.59
C ASN A 671 19.29 -0.27 35.10
N LYS A 672 18.83 0.89 35.58
CA LYS A 672 19.66 2.00 36.07
C LYS A 672 20.69 2.48 35.04
N LEU A 673 20.28 2.54 33.77
CA LEU A 673 21.14 2.89 32.63
C LEU A 673 21.15 4.39 32.31
N ALA A 674 20.54 5.24 33.15
CA ALA A 674 20.37 6.67 32.89
C ALA A 674 21.69 7.44 32.67
N SER A 675 22.82 6.93 33.19
CA SER A 675 24.15 7.50 32.99
C SER A 675 24.91 6.94 31.79
N THR A 676 24.32 6.03 31.02
CA THR A 676 24.95 5.38 29.86
C THR A 676 24.51 6.02 28.54
N SER A 677 25.24 5.74 27.47
CA SER A 677 24.89 6.19 26.11
C SER A 677 23.71 5.43 25.48
N VAL A 678 23.21 4.38 26.11
CA VAL A 678 22.16 3.50 25.55
C VAL A 678 20.91 4.30 25.16
N GLY A 679 20.43 5.19 26.03
CA GLY A 679 19.23 5.99 25.75
C GLY A 679 19.39 6.92 24.54
N PRO A 680 20.38 7.84 24.53
CA PRO A 680 20.62 8.72 23.39
C PRO A 680 20.89 7.99 22.06
N VAL A 681 21.64 6.88 22.08
CA VAL A 681 21.95 6.11 20.87
C VAL A 681 20.71 5.42 20.30
N VAL A 682 19.90 4.77 21.15
CA VAL A 682 18.68 4.10 20.69
C VAL A 682 17.65 5.13 20.20
N LEU A 683 17.52 6.29 20.87
CA LEU A 683 16.68 7.39 20.36
C LEU A 683 17.15 7.90 18.99
N GLY A 684 18.47 7.98 18.76
CA GLY A 684 19.03 8.33 17.45
C GLY A 684 18.68 7.31 16.36
N PHE A 685 18.75 6.01 16.67
CA PHE A 685 18.33 4.96 15.74
C PHE A 685 16.83 4.99 15.44
N LEU A 686 16.00 5.17 16.47
CA LEU A 686 14.55 5.32 16.29
C LEU A 686 14.23 6.56 15.42
N GLY A 687 14.89 7.69 15.66
CA GLY A 687 14.76 8.88 14.82
C GLY A 687 15.14 8.63 13.35
N SER A 688 16.29 7.98 13.11
CA SER A 688 16.72 7.62 11.76
C SER A 688 15.73 6.69 11.06
N PHE A 689 15.20 5.69 11.76
CA PHE A 689 14.29 4.70 11.18
C PHE A 689 12.92 5.29 10.84
N TYR A 690 12.33 6.09 11.74
CA TYR A 690 10.97 6.59 11.57
C TYR A 690 10.85 7.88 10.73
N PHE A 691 11.94 8.62 10.53
CA PHE A 691 11.87 9.92 9.83
C PHE A 691 12.77 10.05 8.60
N PHE A 692 13.74 9.13 8.40
CA PHE A 692 14.75 9.27 7.33
C PHE A 692 14.97 8.00 6.51
N LYS A 693 14.26 6.92 6.81
CA LYS A 693 14.41 5.61 6.14
C LYS A 693 13.14 5.16 5.40
N THR A 694 12.15 6.04 5.31
CA THR A 694 10.84 5.80 4.67
C THR A 694 10.64 6.76 3.52
#